data_AF-A0A7W1A0Q7-F1
#
_entry.id   AF-A0A7W1A0Q7-F1
#
_cell.length_a   1.000
_cell.length_b   1.000
_cell.length_c   1.000
_cell.angle_alpha   90.00
_cell.angle_beta   90.00
_cell.angle_gamma   90.00
#
_symmetry.space_group_name_H-M   'P 1'
#
loop_
_entity.id
_entity.type
_entity.pdbx_description
1 polymer ?
#
loop_
_entity_poly.entity_id
_entity_poly.type
_entity_poly.pdbx_seq_one_letter_code
_entity_poly.pdbx_strand_id
1 'polypeptide(L)'
;MRRTFAGLVVIALVAGCGDNRECSLEPFKAGDPDGHPEPLGASSMEARAGRIAAADLPHVPSELVTWKEGDFVIANNRIALVIEDVGDSDLYDPWGGRPVGLARVDNREMVEPNNFGELFMLTGRSTVVTDSVSVLADGRDGGPAIIRARGKLHPLPFFDNLIAAVYSETWTDIDATIDYVLAPGADHVDVYVGYASSRAEPKDSPSTLHALMYTERTPAFQPIKGFDPALANAPYVALVDDQATSWAYIPGEGVLGTPINASGFLGAFSAGFTMPACQRIFRLHAKIAIGGPGLDGAVVAAASALGEVVREVSGTVTRGKVSIPNVHIHATDGSGRYLTRGVTDSEGKFSLHVPLGADVTLTAYKRGDQVVTVHAGYQAKAPAIDLPAVGSIAVSAMEAGNPLPVRIQVLPVAPTTIPTVPDNFGETRVTSGRLDVVYAIEGRATVIVPPGRWEVVVSRGYEYEIERRIVDVVANAQVRVDAALDRSVATPSIQCGDFHIHTWRSNDSGDNAIEKVAQAIADGVEMPVRTEHEWVADFEREIGELFATQWAAAFASIEMTSFETWGHMGVFPLTPRPDEVNAGAPKWQTFPTADAPDTEFSTLSPKVVFDNVRERPEAPVIIINHPRGATNYFGYVGYDPATGTARNTADWDTKFSLVEVFNDAHWKQNRDSHVADWFGLLKAGRKVFAVGSSDSHAMSNSPVGYPRTCIQLGTDDPRQLTQNGVRDALAAGHSTVSGGIYVTARLGTAGPGDTVTGAGSPMMVDVTVQAATWIDVDAIDVVVDGETVDTIPVMPGDADPANPAIRWRGQVPVQVRAAGGFVVIAAYAQRTLEPVHPGRTPFGVTNPIFVTP
;
A
#
# COMPACT_ATOMS: atom_id res chain seq x y z
N MET A 1 17.09 44.99 -8.15
CA MET A 1 18.56 45.10 -8.11
C MET A 1 19.12 43.75 -7.71
N ARG A 2 19.79 43.05 -8.64
CA ARG A 2 20.32 41.70 -8.42
C ARG A 2 21.59 41.78 -7.57
N ARG A 3 21.61 41.11 -6.41
CA ARG A 3 22.84 40.76 -5.69
C ARG A 3 22.87 39.23 -5.56
N THR A 4 23.76 38.64 -6.34
CA THR A 4 24.20 37.25 -6.31
C THR A 4 24.87 36.98 -4.96
N PHE A 5 24.35 36.04 -4.18
CA PHE A 5 25.08 35.40 -3.08
C PHE A 5 25.60 34.06 -3.59
N ALA A 6 26.84 34.09 -4.09
CA ALA A 6 27.68 32.93 -4.26
C ALA A 6 28.90 33.18 -3.36
N GLY A 7 29.09 32.35 -2.34
CA GLY A 7 30.16 32.58 -1.38
C GLY A 7 30.15 31.63 -0.19
N LEU A 8 30.03 30.32 -0.40
CA LEU A 8 30.67 29.38 0.52
C LEU A 8 32.07 29.12 -0.04
N VAL A 9 33.06 29.69 0.64
CA VAL A 9 34.47 29.60 0.28
C VAL A 9 34.92 28.15 0.46
N VAL A 10 35.32 27.50 -0.64
CA VAL A 10 36.13 26.28 -0.59
C VAL A 10 37.50 26.66 -0.03
N ILE A 11 37.72 26.44 1.27
CA ILE A 11 39.05 26.53 1.86
C ILE A 11 39.74 25.19 1.61
N ALA A 12 40.43 25.08 0.48
CA ALA A 12 41.41 24.02 0.25
C ALA A 12 42.69 24.36 1.04
N LEU A 13 42.85 23.75 2.20
CA LEU A 13 44.12 23.76 2.94
C LEU A 13 45.08 22.79 2.24
N VAL A 14 45.96 23.32 1.39
CA VAL A 14 47.06 22.55 0.79
C VAL A 14 48.17 22.41 1.82
N ALA A 15 48.29 21.24 2.44
CA ALA A 15 49.47 20.85 3.22
C ALA A 15 50.52 20.23 2.29
N GLY A 16 51.76 20.72 2.38
CA GLY A 16 52.88 20.32 1.54
C GLY A 16 53.36 18.88 1.77
N CYS A 17 54.03 18.34 0.73
CA CYS A 17 54.61 17.01 0.67
C CYS A 17 55.52 16.68 1.86
N GLY A 18 55.30 15.49 2.45
CA GLY A 18 56.22 14.85 3.40
C GLY A 18 55.60 13.62 4.07
N ASP A 19 56.14 12.44 3.74
CA ASP A 19 56.14 11.14 4.44
C ASP A 19 54.87 10.66 5.16
N ASN A 20 54.28 9.55 4.67
CA ASN A 20 53.39 8.58 5.35
C ASN A 20 52.69 9.09 6.63
N ARG A 21 51.93 10.18 6.53
CA ARG A 21 51.01 10.59 7.59
C ARG A 21 49.70 9.87 7.35
N GLU A 22 49.33 9.01 8.31
CA GLU A 22 47.97 8.51 8.42
C GLU A 22 47.02 9.71 8.37
N CYS A 23 46.13 9.64 7.39
CA CYS A 23 45.12 10.65 7.15
C CYS A 23 44.01 10.46 8.19
N SER A 24 43.94 11.35 9.17
CA SER A 24 42.90 11.32 10.20
C SER A 24 42.12 12.64 10.16
N LEU A 25 40.86 12.54 9.76
CA LEU A 25 39.90 13.63 9.88
C LEU A 25 39.09 13.39 11.15
N GLU A 26 38.95 14.43 11.97
CA GLU A 26 38.02 14.38 13.10
C GLU A 26 36.58 14.12 12.61
N PRO A 27 35.70 13.52 13.41
CA PRO A 27 34.28 13.45 13.08
C PRO A 27 33.65 14.84 12.93
N PHE A 28 32.53 14.93 12.21
CA PHE A 28 31.76 16.17 12.15
C PHE A 28 31.24 16.54 13.54
N LYS A 29 31.31 17.81 13.92
CA LYS A 29 30.82 18.25 15.25
C LYS A 29 29.28 18.31 15.26
N ALA A 30 28.69 17.89 16.37
CA ALA A 30 27.31 18.19 16.72
C ALA A 30 27.14 19.68 17.08
N GLY A 31 25.92 20.18 16.93
CA GLY A 31 25.49 21.52 17.32
C GLY A 31 24.82 21.55 18.69
N ASP A 32 23.90 22.50 18.86
CA ASP A 32 23.04 22.62 20.03
C ASP A 32 21.99 21.48 20.04
N PRO A 33 21.75 20.79 21.16
CA PRO A 33 20.82 19.67 21.21
C PRO A 33 19.34 20.08 21.19
N ASP A 34 19.01 21.36 21.37
CA ASP A 34 17.63 21.83 21.52
C ASP A 34 17.25 22.92 20.50
N GLY A 35 18.18 23.82 20.18
CA GLY A 35 17.97 24.91 19.22
C GLY A 35 17.12 26.07 19.75
N HIS A 36 16.27 26.62 18.88
CA HIS A 36 15.37 27.74 19.21
C HIS A 36 14.17 27.24 20.02
N PRO A 37 13.77 27.90 21.13
CA PRO A 37 12.67 27.43 21.99
C PRO A 37 11.27 27.61 21.36
N GLU A 38 11.15 28.46 20.34
CA GLU A 38 9.93 28.70 19.57
C GLU A 38 10.19 28.53 18.05
N PRO A 39 10.41 27.30 17.56
CA PRO A 39 10.88 27.09 16.19
C PRO A 39 9.79 27.39 15.14
N LEU A 40 8.50 27.29 15.46
CA LEU A 40 7.41 27.73 14.57
C LEU A 40 7.13 29.25 14.64
N GLY A 41 7.76 29.97 15.56
CA GLY A 41 7.53 31.40 15.80
C GLY A 41 8.20 32.37 14.82
N ALA A 42 8.76 31.87 13.72
CA ALA A 42 9.54 32.65 12.76
C ALA A 42 8.72 33.76 12.09
N SER A 43 9.29 34.96 12.00
CA SER A 43 8.73 36.03 11.15
C SER A 43 9.02 35.79 9.66
N SER A 44 8.49 36.64 8.77
CA SER A 44 8.78 36.57 7.33
C SER A 44 10.25 36.83 6.94
N MET A 45 11.07 37.27 7.90
CA MET A 45 12.51 37.51 7.72
C MET A 45 13.37 36.54 8.54
N GLU A 46 12.76 35.49 9.10
CA GLU A 46 13.46 34.49 9.90
C GLU A 46 13.19 33.08 9.35
N ALA A 47 14.13 32.18 9.60
CA ALA A 47 13.90 30.75 9.67
C ALA A 47 14.40 30.30 11.05
N ARG A 48 13.84 29.25 11.63
CA ARG A 48 14.22 28.74 12.95
C ARG A 48 14.32 27.23 12.93
N ALA A 49 15.17 26.70 13.79
CA ALA A 49 15.30 25.26 14.01
C ALA A 49 15.35 24.97 15.52
N GLY A 50 14.65 23.94 15.95
CA GLY A 50 14.63 23.48 17.34
C GLY A 50 13.77 22.24 17.53
N ARG A 51 13.57 21.81 18.77
CA ARG A 51 12.68 20.67 19.08
C ARG A 51 11.21 21.04 18.91
N ILE A 52 10.41 20.09 18.42
CA ILE A 52 8.96 20.22 18.29
C ILE A 52 8.26 19.65 19.53
N ALA A 53 7.29 20.39 20.06
CA ALA A 53 6.47 19.92 21.17
C ALA A 53 5.25 19.13 20.66
N ALA A 54 4.69 18.26 21.49
CA ALA A 54 3.47 17.52 21.16
C ALA A 54 2.30 18.45 20.73
N ALA A 55 2.19 19.63 21.35
CA ALA A 55 1.14 20.60 21.07
C ALA A 55 1.29 21.30 19.71
N ASP A 56 2.48 21.26 19.11
CA ASP A 56 2.78 21.87 17.81
C ASP A 56 2.53 20.89 16.64
N LEU A 57 2.35 19.60 16.94
CA LEU A 57 2.11 18.56 15.94
C LEU A 57 0.61 18.48 15.60
N PRO A 58 0.21 18.80 14.36
CA PRO A 58 -1.19 18.73 13.97
C PRO A 58 -1.62 17.27 13.78
N HIS A 59 -2.91 17.00 14.00
CA HIS A 59 -3.50 15.72 13.65
C HIS A 59 -3.47 15.51 12.13
N VAL A 60 -2.93 14.39 11.69
CA VAL A 60 -2.97 13.96 10.29
C VAL A 60 -4.11 12.96 10.15
N PRO A 61 -5.15 13.21 9.33
CA PRO A 61 -6.33 12.33 9.24
C PRO A 61 -6.05 10.85 8.96
N SER A 62 -4.94 10.57 8.29
CA SER A 62 -4.50 9.21 7.98
C SER A 62 -3.87 8.49 9.17
N GLU A 63 -3.30 9.20 10.15
CA GLU A 63 -2.50 8.65 11.26
C GLU A 63 -1.31 7.78 10.77
N LEU A 64 -0.78 8.11 9.60
CA LEU A 64 0.31 7.39 8.93
C LEU A 64 1.65 8.15 8.96
N VAL A 65 1.70 9.30 9.63
CA VAL A 65 2.92 10.10 9.79
C VAL A 65 3.60 9.69 11.10
N THR A 66 4.93 9.52 11.07
CA THR A 66 5.71 8.95 12.18
C THR A 66 6.36 10.00 13.10
N TRP A 67 6.08 11.29 12.85
CA TRP A 67 6.59 12.37 13.71
C TRP A 67 6.11 12.22 15.16
N LYS A 68 6.92 12.70 16.11
CA LYS A 68 6.59 12.66 17.53
C LYS A 68 7.20 13.83 18.30
N GLU A 69 6.72 14.02 19.52
CA GLU A 69 7.29 14.99 20.44
C GLU A 69 8.80 14.74 20.61
N GLY A 70 9.59 15.81 20.60
CA GLY A 70 11.03 15.74 20.78
C GLY A 70 11.83 15.65 19.48
N ASP A 71 11.19 15.33 18.36
CA ASP A 71 11.80 15.47 17.02
C ASP A 71 12.22 16.92 16.76
N PHE A 72 13.06 17.13 15.75
CA PHE A 72 13.46 18.47 15.36
C PHE A 72 12.56 19.03 14.26
N VAL A 73 12.27 20.32 14.31
CA VAL A 73 11.57 21.03 13.24
C VAL A 73 12.42 22.20 12.76
N ILE A 74 12.52 22.33 11.44
CA ILE A 74 13.04 23.51 10.77
C ILE A 74 11.90 24.22 10.03
N ALA A 75 11.66 25.48 10.37
CA ALA A 75 10.49 26.20 9.90
C ALA A 75 10.76 27.68 9.63
N ASN A 76 9.95 28.26 8.76
CA ASN A 76 9.79 29.69 8.62
C ASN A 76 8.29 30.02 8.62
N ASN A 77 7.91 31.25 8.25
CA ASN A 77 6.51 31.66 8.23
C ASN A 77 5.65 31.06 7.09
N ARG A 78 6.17 30.10 6.32
CA ARG A 78 5.51 29.48 5.16
C ARG A 78 5.49 27.97 5.22
N ILE A 79 6.57 27.34 5.68
CA ILE A 79 6.78 25.90 5.61
C ILE A 79 7.47 25.37 6.87
N ALA A 80 7.24 24.10 7.19
CA ALA A 80 7.93 23.34 8.23
C ALA A 80 8.28 21.94 7.73
N LEU A 81 9.48 21.47 8.10
CA LEU A 81 9.95 20.10 7.90
C LEU A 81 10.35 19.53 9.27
N VAL A 82 9.78 18.38 9.62
CA VAL A 82 10.09 17.64 10.85
C VAL A 82 11.09 16.55 10.52
N ILE A 83 12.15 16.47 11.31
CA ILE A 83 13.27 15.55 11.19
C ILE A 83 13.35 14.73 12.48
N GLU A 84 13.31 13.41 12.33
CA GLU A 84 13.34 12.48 13.46
C GLU A 84 14.61 12.67 14.29
N ASP A 85 14.51 12.60 15.62
CA ASP A 85 15.70 12.56 16.48
C ASP A 85 16.49 11.24 16.29
N VAL A 86 17.64 11.11 16.95
CA VAL A 86 18.41 9.87 16.98
C VAL A 86 17.60 8.73 17.61
N GLY A 87 17.60 7.57 16.96
CA GLY A 87 16.89 6.38 17.45
C GLY A 87 16.61 5.38 16.33
N ASP A 88 15.95 4.28 16.70
CA ASP A 88 15.32 3.37 15.75
C ASP A 88 14.12 4.07 15.11
N SER A 89 14.02 3.99 13.78
CA SER A 89 12.91 4.57 13.01
C SER A 89 11.83 3.53 12.73
N ASP A 90 10.61 4.03 12.57
CA ASP A 90 9.42 3.32 12.09
C ASP A 90 9.37 3.22 10.55
N LEU A 91 10.38 3.76 9.86
CA LEU A 91 10.50 3.76 8.41
C LEU A 91 11.47 2.67 7.92
N TYR A 92 11.58 2.49 6.59
CA TYR A 92 12.46 1.46 6.04
C TYR A 92 13.96 1.80 6.19
N ASP A 93 14.32 3.08 6.21
CA ASP A 93 15.58 3.58 6.75
C ASP A 93 15.48 3.53 8.28
N PRO A 94 16.11 2.53 8.94
CA PRO A 94 15.83 2.23 10.34
C PRO A 94 16.50 3.23 11.30
N TRP A 95 17.11 4.30 10.77
CA TRP A 95 17.91 5.25 11.53
C TRP A 95 17.27 6.64 11.50
N GLY A 96 17.12 7.26 12.66
CA GLY A 96 16.61 8.64 12.78
C GLY A 96 17.47 9.71 12.11
N GLY A 97 17.05 10.99 12.13
CA GLY A 97 17.70 12.08 11.40
C GLY A 97 17.22 12.28 9.97
N ARG A 98 16.12 11.62 9.59
CA ARG A 98 15.43 11.74 8.29
C ARG A 98 14.19 12.59 8.43
N PRO A 99 13.68 13.20 7.36
CA PRO A 99 12.37 13.82 7.41
C PRO A 99 11.30 12.78 7.71
N VAL A 100 10.40 13.09 8.65
CA VAL A 100 9.25 12.24 9.02
C VAL A 100 7.92 12.93 8.81
N GLY A 101 7.93 14.22 8.49
CA GLY A 101 6.73 14.93 8.07
C GLY A 101 6.98 16.36 7.66
N LEU A 102 5.98 16.96 7.02
CA LEU A 102 6.03 18.35 6.58
C LEU A 102 4.64 18.96 6.50
N ALA A 103 4.60 20.28 6.59
CA ALA A 103 3.38 21.05 6.49
C ALA A 103 3.65 22.47 6.01
N ARG A 104 2.61 23.14 5.52
CA ARG A 104 2.56 24.59 5.46
C ARG A 104 2.54 25.16 6.88
N VAL A 105 3.01 26.39 7.01
CA VAL A 105 2.92 27.17 8.25
C VAL A 105 2.04 28.38 8.00
N ASP A 106 1.02 28.54 8.84
CA ASP A 106 0.20 29.76 8.90
C ASP A 106 0.02 30.15 10.36
N ASN A 107 0.09 31.45 10.65
CA ASN A 107 -0.04 31.99 12.01
C ASN A 107 0.80 31.27 13.09
N ARG A 108 2.01 30.81 12.72
CA ARG A 108 2.95 30.06 13.58
C ARG A 108 2.49 28.65 13.95
N GLU A 109 1.55 28.08 13.22
CA GLU A 109 1.06 26.72 13.38
C GLU A 109 1.29 25.94 12.09
N MET A 110 1.57 24.64 12.22
CA MET A 110 1.59 23.73 11.09
C MET A 110 0.15 23.44 10.64
N VAL A 111 -0.16 23.71 9.38
CA VAL A 111 -1.50 23.55 8.82
C VAL A 111 -1.47 22.64 7.59
N GLU A 112 -2.58 21.94 7.35
CA GLU A 112 -2.75 21.07 6.17
C GLU A 112 -1.58 20.06 6.05
N PRO A 113 -1.26 19.30 7.11
CA PRO A 113 -0.08 18.43 7.11
C PRO A 113 -0.15 17.42 5.97
N ASN A 114 0.99 17.18 5.31
CA ASN A 114 1.06 16.18 4.25
C ASN A 114 0.95 14.78 4.85
N ASN A 115 0.35 13.87 4.11
CA ASN A 115 0.36 12.44 4.39
C ASN A 115 1.75 11.83 4.08
N PHE A 116 2.80 12.34 4.74
CA PHE A 116 4.20 12.14 4.38
C PHE A 116 4.63 10.67 4.42
N GLY A 117 5.31 10.23 3.35
CA GLY A 117 5.93 8.92 3.23
C GLY A 117 7.39 8.93 3.70
N GLU A 118 8.30 8.38 2.89
CA GLU A 118 9.72 8.30 3.24
C GLU A 118 10.62 8.74 2.09
N LEU A 119 11.76 9.32 2.44
CA LEU A 119 12.78 9.82 1.51
C LEU A 119 14.15 9.24 1.86
N PHE A 120 14.80 8.60 0.90
CA PHE A 120 16.13 8.02 1.07
C PHE A 120 17.24 8.97 0.60
N MET A 121 18.17 9.28 1.50
CA MET A 121 19.34 10.12 1.23
C MET A 121 20.58 9.24 0.99
N LEU A 122 20.72 8.70 -0.22
CA LEU A 122 21.69 7.63 -0.50
C LEU A 122 23.02 8.11 -1.08
N THR A 123 24.07 7.39 -0.72
CA THR A 123 25.40 7.40 -1.34
C THR A 123 25.73 5.99 -1.82
N GLY A 124 25.50 5.74 -3.12
CA GLY A 124 25.44 4.36 -3.63
C GLY A 124 24.25 3.64 -3.00
N ARG A 125 24.52 2.63 -2.17
CA ARG A 125 23.52 1.90 -1.37
C ARG A 125 23.56 2.24 0.13
N SER A 126 24.39 3.20 0.54
CA SER A 126 24.62 3.54 1.93
C SER A 126 23.95 4.84 2.33
N THR A 127 23.55 4.95 3.60
CA THR A 127 23.04 6.18 4.24
C THR A 127 23.66 6.32 5.63
N VAL A 128 23.33 7.38 6.37
CA VAL A 128 23.97 7.70 7.65
C VAL A 128 23.35 6.92 8.80
N VAL A 129 24.11 6.05 9.47
CA VAL A 129 23.75 5.57 10.81
C VAL A 129 23.90 6.76 11.75
N THR A 130 22.78 7.37 12.12
CA THR A 130 22.78 8.63 12.87
C THR A 130 23.16 8.38 14.33
N ASP A 131 24.23 9.03 14.78
CA ASP A 131 24.61 9.06 16.20
C ASP A 131 24.18 10.35 16.91
N SER A 132 23.79 11.38 16.16
CA SER A 132 23.38 12.67 16.69
C SER A 132 22.57 13.46 15.67
N VAL A 133 21.46 14.03 16.13
CA VAL A 133 20.74 15.12 15.48
C VAL A 133 20.88 16.37 16.35
N SER A 134 21.18 17.52 15.74
CA SER A 134 21.43 18.77 16.47
C SER A 134 21.27 20.01 15.59
N VAL A 135 21.12 21.18 16.21
CA VAL A 135 20.96 22.47 15.55
C VAL A 135 22.32 23.18 15.45
N LEU A 136 22.82 23.35 14.22
CA LEU A 136 24.07 24.10 13.98
C LEU A 136 23.85 25.61 13.98
N ALA A 137 22.68 26.03 13.50
CA ALA A 137 22.23 27.41 13.50
C ALA A 137 20.72 27.41 13.69
N ASP A 138 20.24 28.13 14.69
CA ASP A 138 18.81 28.17 15.03
C ASP A 138 18.10 29.40 14.42
N GLY A 139 18.82 30.20 13.64
CA GLY A 139 18.34 31.34 12.87
C GLY A 139 18.05 32.62 13.66
N ARG A 140 18.38 32.68 14.96
CA ARG A 140 18.18 33.89 15.79
C ARG A 140 18.99 35.11 15.33
N ASP A 141 20.00 34.89 14.49
CA ASP A 141 20.85 35.93 13.90
C ASP A 141 20.28 36.49 12.58
N GLY A 142 19.10 36.02 12.14
CA GLY A 142 18.48 36.37 10.87
C GLY A 142 19.10 35.65 9.66
N GLY A 143 20.02 34.72 9.90
CA GLY A 143 20.55 33.81 8.89
C GLY A 143 19.66 32.59 8.66
N PRO A 144 20.11 31.64 7.82
CA PRO A 144 19.46 30.35 7.67
C PRO A 144 19.47 29.55 8.98
N ALA A 145 18.39 28.80 9.20
CA ALA A 145 18.39 27.73 10.20
C ALA A 145 19.01 26.46 9.61
N ILE A 146 19.69 25.66 10.44
CA ILE A 146 20.42 24.47 10.02
C ILE A 146 20.28 23.37 11.09
N ILE A 147 19.67 22.25 10.70
CA ILE A 147 19.68 20.99 11.47
C ILE A 147 20.69 20.04 10.82
N ARG A 148 21.47 19.33 11.63
CA ARG A 148 22.41 18.29 11.17
C ARG A 148 22.09 16.96 11.84
N ALA A 149 21.89 15.92 11.03
CA ALA A 149 22.10 14.54 11.41
C ALA A 149 23.54 14.13 11.05
N ARG A 150 24.28 13.49 11.96
CA ARG A 150 25.64 13.01 11.69
C ARG A 150 25.84 11.57 12.14
N GLY A 151 26.83 10.92 11.53
CA GLY A 151 27.29 9.60 11.92
C GLY A 151 28.17 8.99 10.84
N LYS A 152 28.03 7.69 10.60
CA LYS A 152 28.81 6.95 9.60
C LYS A 152 27.94 6.41 8.48
N LEU A 153 28.48 6.33 7.28
CA LEU A 153 27.78 5.65 6.19
C LEU A 153 27.72 4.14 6.45
N HIS A 154 26.56 3.54 6.20
CA HIS A 154 26.37 2.10 6.21
C HIS A 154 25.35 1.70 5.14
N PRO A 155 25.50 0.53 4.49
CA PRO A 155 24.47 0.00 3.61
C PRO A 155 23.10 -0.04 4.26
N LEU A 156 22.08 0.41 3.54
CA LEU A 156 20.69 0.41 3.97
C LEU A 156 20.16 -1.04 4.05
N PRO A 157 19.68 -1.53 5.21
CA PRO A 157 19.42 -2.96 5.44
C PRO A 157 18.47 -3.66 4.46
N PHE A 158 17.32 -3.07 4.15
CA PHE A 158 16.37 -3.67 3.19
C PHE A 158 16.86 -3.55 1.74
N PHE A 159 17.67 -2.54 1.42
CA PHE A 159 18.07 -2.21 0.06
C PHE A 159 19.32 -2.97 -0.40
N ASP A 160 20.13 -3.44 0.55
CA ASP A 160 21.44 -4.03 0.26
C ASP A 160 21.35 -5.21 -0.73
N ASN A 161 20.47 -6.17 -0.43
CA ASN A 161 20.33 -7.38 -1.23
C ASN A 161 19.85 -7.10 -2.67
N LEU A 162 19.20 -5.97 -2.92
CA LEU A 162 18.67 -5.60 -4.23
C LEU A 162 19.75 -5.03 -5.16
N ILE A 163 20.71 -4.26 -4.62
CA ILE A 163 21.63 -3.44 -5.43
C ILE A 163 23.12 -3.67 -5.14
N ALA A 164 23.49 -4.56 -4.21
CA ALA A 164 24.90 -4.88 -3.92
C ALA A 164 25.70 -5.31 -5.16
N ALA A 165 25.04 -5.93 -6.15
CA ALA A 165 25.66 -6.30 -7.43
C ALA A 165 26.04 -5.07 -8.30
N VAL A 166 25.35 -3.95 -8.12
CA VAL A 166 25.59 -2.68 -8.83
C VAL A 166 26.52 -1.76 -8.02
N TYR A 167 26.33 -1.70 -6.70
CA TYR A 167 27.16 -0.91 -5.78
C TYR A 167 27.93 -1.80 -4.80
N SER A 168 29.19 -2.10 -5.13
CA SER A 168 30.04 -2.94 -4.28
C SER A 168 30.60 -2.23 -3.03
N GLU A 169 30.75 -0.91 -3.08
CA GLU A 169 31.31 -0.11 -1.98
C GLU A 169 30.30 0.08 -0.83
N THR A 170 30.75 -0.15 0.40
CA THR A 170 29.92 -0.03 1.62
C THR A 170 30.05 1.33 2.30
N TRP A 171 31.16 2.02 2.09
CA TRP A 171 31.47 3.32 2.69
C TRP A 171 31.53 3.34 4.23
N THR A 172 31.66 2.18 4.89
CA THR A 172 31.60 2.03 6.36
C THR A 172 32.70 2.74 7.14
N ASP A 173 33.74 3.21 6.45
CA ASP A 173 34.86 4.00 6.98
C ASP A 173 34.67 5.52 6.82
N ILE A 174 33.59 5.98 6.20
CA ILE A 174 33.34 7.40 5.93
C ILE A 174 32.38 7.99 6.98
N ASP A 175 32.86 8.98 7.74
CA ASP A 175 31.98 9.83 8.54
C ASP A 175 31.20 10.78 7.60
N ALA A 176 29.91 10.95 7.86
CA ALA A 176 29.00 11.71 7.01
C ALA A 176 27.97 12.53 7.80
N THR A 177 27.35 13.50 7.13
CA THR A 177 26.26 14.31 7.68
C THR A 177 25.14 14.49 6.66
N ILE A 178 23.93 14.73 7.16
CA ILE A 178 22.81 15.27 6.41
C ILE A 178 22.45 16.60 7.07
N ASP A 179 22.65 17.70 6.35
CA ASP A 179 22.38 19.06 6.82
C ASP A 179 21.15 19.60 6.10
N TYR A 180 20.10 19.93 6.86
CA TYR A 180 18.87 20.56 6.40
C TYR A 180 18.97 22.07 6.60
N VAL A 181 18.94 22.84 5.52
CA VAL A 181 19.16 24.30 5.54
C VAL A 181 17.91 25.01 5.04
N LEU A 182 17.33 25.88 5.87
CA LEU A 182 16.19 26.71 5.50
C LEU A 182 16.54 28.19 5.63
N ALA A 183 16.44 28.92 4.52
CA ALA A 183 16.60 30.36 4.50
C ALA A 183 15.28 31.08 4.88
N PRO A 184 15.36 32.29 5.44
CA PRO A 184 14.19 33.14 5.64
C PRO A 184 13.34 33.31 4.38
N GLY A 185 12.03 33.09 4.50
CA GLY A 185 11.05 33.27 3.41
C GLY A 185 11.12 32.26 2.26
N ALA A 186 12.06 31.32 2.29
CA ALA A 186 12.17 30.26 1.29
C ALA A 186 10.98 29.28 1.38
N ASP A 187 10.63 28.67 0.24
CA ASP A 187 9.64 27.61 0.12
C ASP A 187 10.29 26.23 -0.07
N HIS A 188 11.59 26.13 0.22
CA HIS A 188 12.31 24.88 0.15
C HIS A 188 13.37 24.76 1.24
N VAL A 189 13.66 23.52 1.61
CA VAL A 189 14.79 23.13 2.44
C VAL A 189 15.88 22.57 1.51
N ASP A 190 17.08 23.15 1.55
CA ASP A 190 18.25 22.59 0.88
C ASP A 190 18.83 21.46 1.75
N VAL A 191 19.11 20.30 1.14
CA VAL A 191 19.70 19.15 1.83
C VAL A 191 21.13 18.98 1.35
N TYR A 192 22.10 19.20 2.23
CA TYR A 192 23.51 18.95 1.97
C TYR A 192 23.95 17.64 2.60
N VAL A 193 24.74 16.85 1.87
CA VAL A 193 25.42 15.69 2.45
C VAL A 193 26.91 15.99 2.56
N GLY A 194 27.41 15.89 3.80
CA GLY A 194 28.83 16.05 4.13
C GLY A 194 29.53 14.69 4.13
N TYR A 195 30.76 14.64 3.63
CA TYR A 195 31.61 13.44 3.66
C TYR A 195 32.98 13.79 4.20
N ALA A 196 33.51 13.01 5.13
CA ALA A 196 34.89 13.09 5.60
C ALA A 196 35.64 11.82 5.21
N SER A 197 36.39 11.88 4.11
CA SER A 197 37.16 10.74 3.64
C SER A 197 38.58 10.78 4.20
N SER A 198 38.86 9.87 5.12
CA SER A 198 40.21 9.60 5.65
C SER A 198 41.02 8.67 4.73
N ARG A 199 40.49 8.33 3.55
CA ARG A 199 41.17 7.47 2.56
C ARG A 199 42.34 8.23 1.91
N ALA A 200 43.42 7.50 1.63
CA ALA A 200 44.63 8.03 1.00
C ALA A 200 44.45 8.35 -0.49
N GLU A 201 43.46 7.73 -1.15
CA GLU A 201 43.14 7.93 -2.56
C GLU A 201 41.70 8.41 -2.74
N PRO A 202 41.43 9.24 -3.76
CA PRO A 202 40.08 9.62 -4.11
C PRO A 202 39.21 8.39 -4.44
N LYS A 203 37.92 8.48 -4.17
CA LYS A 203 36.97 7.41 -4.49
C LYS A 203 35.73 7.97 -5.16
N ASP A 204 35.33 7.33 -6.25
CA ASP A 204 34.13 7.70 -6.99
C ASP A 204 32.89 6.97 -6.44
N SER A 205 31.80 7.72 -6.29
CA SER A 205 30.44 7.19 -6.30
C SER A 205 29.90 7.37 -7.72
N PRO A 206 29.68 6.30 -8.50
CA PRO A 206 29.43 6.39 -9.94
C PRO A 206 28.10 7.07 -10.30
N SER A 207 27.16 7.10 -9.36
CA SER A 207 25.86 7.77 -9.48
C SER A 207 25.32 8.14 -8.11
N THR A 208 24.36 9.06 -8.09
CA THR A 208 23.54 9.33 -6.90
C THR A 208 22.16 8.74 -7.13
N LEU A 209 21.72 7.86 -6.24
CA LEU A 209 20.35 7.34 -6.25
C LEU A 209 19.48 8.25 -5.37
N HIS A 210 18.42 8.78 -5.96
CA HIS A 210 17.37 9.51 -5.28
C HIS A 210 16.16 8.60 -5.19
N ALA A 211 15.58 8.41 -4.01
CA ALA A 211 14.48 7.47 -3.88
C ALA A 211 13.45 7.88 -2.82
N LEU A 212 12.21 7.49 -3.07
CA LEU A 212 11.02 7.75 -2.26
C LEU A 212 10.31 6.43 -2.02
N MET A 213 9.66 6.28 -0.86
CA MET A 213 8.75 5.16 -0.57
C MET A 213 7.33 5.68 -0.35
N TYR A 214 6.34 4.79 -0.48
CA TYR A 214 4.90 5.08 -0.31
C TYR A 214 4.33 5.99 -1.43
N THR A 215 4.85 5.83 -2.65
CA THR A 215 4.38 6.64 -3.80
C THR A 215 2.99 6.26 -4.31
N GLU A 216 2.46 5.10 -3.91
CA GLU A 216 1.05 4.74 -4.12
C GLU A 216 0.11 5.52 -3.18
N ARG A 217 0.53 5.79 -1.95
CA ARG A 217 -0.19 6.62 -0.96
C ARG A 217 -0.16 8.11 -1.32
N THR A 218 0.96 8.59 -1.87
CA THR A 218 1.12 9.98 -2.33
C THR A 218 1.52 9.99 -3.80
N PRO A 219 0.54 10.07 -4.73
CA PRO A 219 0.80 9.92 -6.15
C PRO A 219 1.90 10.85 -6.66
N ALA A 220 2.88 10.25 -7.34
CA ALA A 220 4.01 10.96 -7.90
C ALA A 220 3.64 11.64 -9.23
N PHE A 221 3.95 12.93 -9.34
CA PHE A 221 3.87 13.73 -10.56
C PHE A 221 5.26 14.14 -11.03
N GLN A 222 5.50 14.13 -12.33
CA GLN A 222 6.69 14.74 -12.93
C GLN A 222 6.31 15.67 -14.08
N PRO A 223 7.12 16.72 -14.33
CA PRO A 223 7.03 17.47 -15.57
C PRO A 223 7.13 16.57 -16.79
N ILE A 224 6.53 16.99 -17.91
CA ILE A 224 6.49 16.26 -19.20
C ILE A 224 5.51 15.09 -19.20
N LYS A 225 5.58 14.19 -18.23
CA LYS A 225 4.78 12.95 -18.23
C LYS A 225 3.52 12.99 -17.37
N GLY A 226 3.42 13.88 -16.39
CA GLY A 226 2.27 13.96 -15.48
C GLY A 226 2.37 12.93 -14.36
N PHE A 227 1.22 12.34 -13.98
CA PHE A 227 1.15 11.23 -13.01
C PHE A 227 1.61 9.92 -13.64
N ASP A 228 2.92 9.81 -13.85
CA ASP A 228 3.58 8.65 -14.44
C ASP A 228 4.84 8.35 -13.63
N PRO A 229 4.97 7.15 -13.03
CA PRO A 229 6.11 6.82 -12.19
C PRO A 229 7.38 6.52 -13.01
N ALA A 230 7.32 6.42 -14.33
CA ALA A 230 8.51 6.28 -15.17
C ALA A 230 9.22 7.63 -15.32
N LEU A 231 10.03 8.01 -14.33
CA LEU A 231 10.81 9.25 -14.35
C LEU A 231 11.63 9.35 -15.65
N ALA A 232 11.51 10.48 -16.34
CA ALA A 232 12.06 10.66 -17.68
C ALA A 232 12.81 11.99 -17.80
N ASN A 233 14.04 12.03 -17.27
CA ASN A 233 14.84 13.26 -17.19
C ASN A 233 14.06 14.39 -16.49
N ALA A 234 13.34 14.03 -15.43
CA ALA A 234 12.46 14.94 -14.72
C ALA A 234 13.30 15.92 -13.89
N PRO A 235 13.08 17.24 -13.99
CA PRO A 235 13.80 18.21 -13.17
C PRO A 235 13.37 18.15 -11.70
N TYR A 236 12.20 17.57 -11.42
CA TYR A 236 11.72 17.27 -10.07
C TYR A 236 10.65 16.18 -10.14
N VAL A 237 10.34 15.58 -9.00
CA VAL A 237 9.14 14.77 -8.77
C VAL A 237 8.33 15.41 -7.65
N ALA A 238 7.02 15.59 -7.84
CA ALA A 238 6.10 16.09 -6.84
C ALA A 238 5.27 14.95 -6.25
N LEU A 239 5.01 15.00 -4.95
CA LEU A 239 4.18 14.06 -4.21
C LEU A 239 2.91 14.81 -3.85
N VAL A 240 1.79 14.35 -4.38
CA VAL A 240 0.55 15.13 -4.44
C VAL A 240 -0.46 14.66 -3.41
N ASP A 241 -0.96 15.60 -2.63
CA ASP A 241 -2.18 15.50 -1.84
C ASP A 241 -3.08 16.69 -2.23
N ASP A 242 -4.15 16.43 -2.98
CA ASP A 242 -5.03 17.49 -3.50
C ASP A 242 -5.77 18.28 -2.41
N GLN A 243 -5.85 17.75 -1.18
CA GLN A 243 -6.57 18.36 -0.06
C GLN A 243 -5.64 18.94 1.01
N ALA A 244 -4.34 18.69 0.93
CA ALA A 244 -3.37 19.12 1.93
C ALA A 244 -2.08 19.67 1.30
N THR A 245 -1.07 19.91 2.14
CA THR A 245 0.27 20.29 1.68
C THR A 245 0.81 19.21 0.74
N SER A 246 1.32 19.64 -0.41
CA SER A 246 2.08 18.80 -1.34
C SER A 246 3.55 19.27 -1.35
N TRP A 247 4.42 18.54 -2.01
CA TRP A 247 5.83 18.92 -2.07
C TRP A 247 6.52 18.34 -3.29
N ALA A 248 7.70 18.87 -3.61
CA ALA A 248 8.52 18.42 -4.71
C ALA A 248 9.95 18.14 -4.26
N TYR A 249 10.48 17.01 -4.70
CA TYR A 249 11.88 16.63 -4.59
C TYR A 249 12.63 17.04 -5.86
N ILE A 250 13.68 17.84 -5.67
CA ILE A 250 14.52 18.37 -6.75
C ILE A 250 15.95 17.85 -6.54
N PRO A 251 16.56 17.11 -7.49
CA PRO A 251 17.95 16.68 -7.34
C PRO A 251 18.87 17.89 -7.27
N GLY A 252 19.91 17.83 -6.43
CA GLY A 252 20.83 18.96 -6.23
C GLY A 252 21.63 19.33 -7.48
N GLU A 253 21.86 18.35 -8.36
CA GLU A 253 22.48 18.55 -9.67
C GLU A 253 21.75 17.74 -10.75
N GLY A 254 21.63 18.32 -11.94
CA GLY A 254 21.07 17.63 -13.11
C GLY A 254 19.56 17.40 -13.03
N VAL A 255 19.14 16.21 -13.45
CA VAL A 255 17.74 15.76 -13.53
C VAL A 255 17.64 14.33 -13.02
N LEU A 256 16.43 13.92 -12.62
CA LEU A 256 16.09 12.55 -12.29
C LEU A 256 16.02 11.73 -13.58
N GLY A 257 17.05 10.92 -13.82
CA GLY A 257 17.22 10.12 -15.02
C GLY A 257 16.55 8.74 -14.92
N THR A 258 17.32 7.70 -15.23
CA THR A 258 16.88 6.29 -15.30
C THR A 258 16.07 5.89 -14.07
N PRO A 259 14.77 5.55 -14.21
CA PRO A 259 13.91 5.22 -13.09
C PRO A 259 14.14 3.79 -12.60
N ILE A 260 13.91 3.58 -11.31
CA ILE A 260 13.66 2.29 -10.67
C ILE A 260 12.28 2.40 -10.03
N ASN A 261 11.38 1.48 -10.35
CA ASN A 261 10.10 1.38 -9.67
C ASN A 261 9.83 -0.09 -9.32
N ALA A 262 9.56 -0.36 -8.06
CA ALA A 262 9.12 -1.66 -7.57
C ALA A 262 8.36 -1.46 -6.24
N SER A 263 7.15 -2.01 -6.12
CA SER A 263 6.39 -2.05 -4.86
C SER A 263 6.40 -0.72 -4.09
N GLY A 264 5.91 0.35 -4.71
CA GLY A 264 5.81 1.67 -4.06
C GLY A 264 7.11 2.45 -3.87
N PHE A 265 8.26 1.82 -4.13
CA PHE A 265 9.56 2.48 -4.25
C PHE A 265 9.66 3.19 -5.60
N LEU A 266 9.95 4.49 -5.56
CA LEU A 266 10.25 5.28 -6.74
C LEU A 266 11.66 5.85 -6.63
N GLY A 267 12.56 5.38 -7.47
CA GLY A 267 13.94 5.82 -7.54
C GLY A 267 14.32 6.39 -8.90
N ALA A 268 15.32 7.27 -8.93
CA ALA A 268 16.01 7.67 -10.14
C ALA A 268 17.47 8.04 -9.87
N PHE A 269 18.29 7.89 -10.89
CA PHE A 269 19.70 8.25 -10.82
C PHE A 269 19.99 9.65 -11.36
N SER A 270 20.92 10.34 -10.70
CA SER A 270 21.62 11.50 -11.23
C SER A 270 23.13 11.22 -11.31
N ALA A 271 23.90 12.22 -11.73
CA ALA A 271 25.35 12.09 -11.89
C ALA A 271 26.04 11.69 -10.58
N GLY A 272 27.10 10.89 -10.71
CA GLY A 272 28.00 10.55 -9.62
C GLY A 272 28.91 11.70 -9.22
N PHE A 273 29.74 11.46 -8.22
CA PHE A 273 30.72 12.43 -7.73
C PHE A 273 31.97 11.73 -7.18
N THR A 274 33.06 12.47 -7.10
CA THR A 274 34.33 12.00 -6.53
C THR A 274 34.49 12.54 -5.11
N MET A 275 34.75 11.65 -4.15
CA MET A 275 35.24 12.00 -2.83
C MET A 275 36.76 12.15 -2.89
N PRO A 276 37.33 13.35 -2.69
CA PRO A 276 38.77 13.54 -2.68
C PRO A 276 39.43 12.81 -1.51
N ALA A 277 40.69 12.40 -1.70
CA ALA A 277 41.52 11.86 -0.63
C ALA A 277 41.69 12.91 0.49
N CYS A 278 41.63 12.46 1.74
CA CYS A 278 41.99 13.27 2.90
C CYS A 278 41.28 14.61 3.05
N GLN A 279 40.02 14.67 2.64
CA GLN A 279 39.27 15.92 2.58
C GLN A 279 37.83 15.74 3.03
N ARG A 280 37.28 16.87 3.48
CA ARG A 280 35.84 17.02 3.69
C ARG A 280 35.21 17.72 2.49
N ILE A 281 34.09 17.20 2.03
CA ILE A 281 33.27 17.84 1.01
C ILE A 281 31.82 17.93 1.49
N PHE A 282 31.12 18.97 1.03
CA PHE A 282 29.68 19.12 1.18
C PHE A 282 29.08 19.27 -0.20
N ARG A 283 28.04 18.51 -0.49
CA ARG A 283 27.33 18.57 -1.76
C ARG A 283 25.86 18.80 -1.51
N LEU A 284 25.24 19.66 -2.30
CA LEU A 284 23.78 19.75 -2.36
C LEU A 284 23.26 18.43 -2.93
N HIS A 285 22.60 17.63 -2.11
CA HIS A 285 22.02 16.36 -2.52
C HIS A 285 20.65 16.59 -3.17
N ALA A 286 19.82 17.43 -2.56
CA ALA A 286 18.48 17.73 -3.04
C ALA A 286 17.95 19.05 -2.49
N LYS A 287 16.83 19.51 -3.06
CA LYS A 287 15.94 20.48 -2.44
C LYS A 287 14.57 19.84 -2.22
N ILE A 288 13.97 20.10 -1.07
CA ILE A 288 12.61 19.71 -0.72
C ILE A 288 11.77 20.98 -0.78
N ALA A 289 11.05 21.20 -1.89
CA ALA A 289 10.19 22.35 -2.09
C ALA A 289 8.78 22.04 -1.58
N ILE A 290 8.27 22.82 -0.63
CA ILE A 290 7.02 22.53 0.08
C ILE A 290 5.99 23.59 -0.31
N GLY A 291 4.83 23.15 -0.79
CA GLY A 291 3.79 24.04 -1.27
C GLY A 291 2.43 23.38 -1.33
N GLY A 292 1.37 24.13 -1.10
CA GLY A 292 0.04 23.54 -1.08
C GLY A 292 -1.08 24.57 -1.03
N PRO A 293 -2.33 24.08 -1.14
CA PRO A 293 -2.66 22.66 -1.27
C PRO A 293 -2.48 22.10 -2.70
N GLY A 294 -2.39 20.77 -2.82
CA GLY A 294 -2.43 20.05 -4.10
C GLY A 294 -1.25 20.22 -5.06
N LEU A 295 -1.40 19.65 -6.25
CA LEU A 295 -0.36 19.65 -7.29
C LEU A 295 0.09 21.08 -7.64
N ASP A 296 -0.85 22.02 -7.74
CA ASP A 296 -0.52 23.41 -8.08
C ASP A 296 0.45 24.05 -7.07
N GLY A 297 0.21 23.82 -5.78
CA GLY A 297 1.08 24.30 -4.72
C GLY A 297 2.50 23.74 -4.83
N ALA A 298 2.64 22.45 -5.11
CA ALA A 298 3.95 21.82 -5.33
C ALA A 298 4.66 22.35 -6.59
N VAL A 299 3.92 22.56 -7.69
CA VAL A 299 4.46 23.13 -8.93
C VAL A 299 4.96 24.56 -8.69
N VAL A 300 4.22 25.39 -7.94
CA VAL A 300 4.63 26.75 -7.59
C VAL A 300 5.89 26.75 -6.73
N ALA A 301 5.95 25.88 -5.71
CA ALA A 301 7.13 25.76 -4.85
C ALA A 301 8.36 25.28 -5.65
N ALA A 302 8.19 24.29 -6.52
CA ALA A 302 9.27 23.81 -7.39
C ALA A 302 9.76 24.89 -8.35
N ALA A 303 8.84 25.62 -9.01
CA ALA A 303 9.18 26.72 -9.90
C ALA A 303 9.99 27.81 -9.17
N SER A 304 9.57 28.18 -7.95
CA SER A 304 10.30 29.13 -7.11
C SER A 304 11.72 28.65 -6.77
N ALA A 305 11.86 27.39 -6.33
CA ALA A 305 13.14 26.78 -6.00
C ALA A 305 14.11 26.64 -7.20
N LEU A 306 13.56 26.54 -8.41
CA LEU A 306 14.28 26.49 -9.70
C LEU A 306 14.50 27.87 -10.33
N GLY A 307 13.93 28.94 -9.76
CA GLY A 307 14.01 30.29 -10.32
C GLY A 307 13.18 30.50 -11.59
N GLU A 308 12.17 29.68 -11.79
CA GLU A 308 11.21 29.77 -12.89
C GLU A 308 10.07 30.74 -12.56
N VAL A 309 9.42 31.28 -13.61
CA VAL A 309 8.31 32.22 -13.46
C VAL A 309 7.03 31.59 -14.00
N VAL A 310 6.03 31.50 -13.13
CA VAL A 310 4.68 31.04 -13.44
C VAL A 310 3.70 32.20 -13.45
N ARG A 311 2.57 32.04 -14.13
CA ARG A 311 1.42 32.96 -14.11
C ARG A 311 0.19 32.24 -13.59
N GLU A 312 -0.64 32.96 -12.86
CA GLU A 312 -1.93 32.49 -12.39
C GLU A 312 -2.96 32.46 -13.55
N VAL A 313 -3.81 31.44 -13.55
CA VAL A 313 -5.03 31.30 -14.35
C VAL A 313 -6.17 31.00 -13.39
N SER A 314 -7.19 31.85 -13.38
CA SER A 314 -8.36 31.70 -12.51
C SER A 314 -9.65 31.63 -13.30
N GLY A 315 -10.67 30.99 -12.73
CA GLY A 315 -11.97 30.87 -13.36
C GLY A 315 -13.04 30.34 -12.42
N THR A 316 -14.20 30.03 -13.00
CA THR A 316 -15.34 29.48 -12.26
C THR A 316 -15.98 28.34 -13.04
N VAL A 317 -16.42 27.32 -12.31
CA VAL A 317 -17.24 26.22 -12.81
C VAL A 317 -18.65 26.35 -12.28
N THR A 318 -19.62 26.33 -13.20
CA THR A 318 -21.04 26.33 -12.87
C THR A 318 -21.75 25.14 -13.51
N ARG A 319 -22.96 24.87 -13.06
CA ARG A 319 -23.97 24.07 -13.78
C ARG A 319 -25.27 24.84 -13.72
N GLY A 320 -25.76 25.34 -14.85
CA GLY A 320 -27.01 26.11 -14.87
C GLY A 320 -26.95 27.35 -13.97
N LYS A 321 -25.79 28.03 -13.92
CA LYS A 321 -25.46 29.19 -13.07
C LYS A 321 -25.30 28.91 -11.57
N VAL A 322 -25.36 27.65 -11.14
CA VAL A 322 -25.04 27.26 -9.76
C VAL A 322 -23.57 26.87 -9.70
N SER A 323 -22.82 27.43 -8.74
CA SER A 323 -21.42 27.07 -8.48
C SER A 323 -21.27 25.60 -8.11
N ILE A 324 -20.27 24.93 -8.68
CA ILE A 324 -20.02 23.51 -8.42
C ILE A 324 -18.66 23.33 -7.74
N PRO A 325 -18.62 22.83 -6.50
CA PRO A 325 -17.37 22.52 -5.81
C PRO A 325 -16.79 21.17 -6.22
N ASN A 326 -15.53 20.95 -5.84
CA ASN A 326 -14.83 19.68 -5.99
C ASN A 326 -14.79 19.17 -7.44
N VAL A 327 -14.57 20.09 -8.39
CA VAL A 327 -14.29 19.78 -9.79
C VAL A 327 -12.79 19.93 -10.00
N HIS A 328 -12.15 18.90 -10.52
CA HIS A 328 -10.73 18.96 -10.90
C HIS A 328 -10.59 19.71 -12.22
N ILE A 329 -9.70 20.70 -12.24
CA ILE A 329 -9.40 21.52 -13.41
C ILE A 329 -7.98 21.23 -13.84
N HIS A 330 -7.86 20.49 -14.93
CA HIS A 330 -6.60 20.06 -15.51
C HIS A 330 -6.11 21.07 -16.54
N ALA A 331 -4.85 21.48 -16.46
CA ALA A 331 -4.24 22.39 -17.42
C ALA A 331 -3.25 21.65 -18.32
N THR A 332 -3.41 21.81 -19.63
CA THR A 332 -2.44 21.36 -20.65
C THR A 332 -1.95 22.54 -21.49
N ASP A 333 -0.73 22.48 -22.01
CA ASP A 333 -0.25 23.46 -23.00
C ASP A 333 -0.77 23.16 -24.42
N GLY A 334 -0.44 24.04 -25.38
CA GLY A 334 -0.84 23.90 -26.79
C GLY A 334 -0.25 22.68 -27.52
N SER A 335 0.68 21.94 -26.90
CA SER A 335 1.16 20.64 -27.39
C SER A 335 0.45 19.44 -26.76
N GLY A 336 -0.46 19.69 -25.80
CA GLY A 336 -1.14 18.67 -25.03
C GLY A 336 -0.37 18.17 -23.81
N ARG A 337 0.78 18.79 -23.47
CA ARG A 337 1.56 18.42 -22.28
C ARG A 337 0.84 18.88 -21.03
N TYR A 338 0.71 17.98 -20.05
CA TYR A 338 0.09 18.27 -18.76
C TYR A 338 0.97 19.17 -17.88
N LEU A 339 0.37 20.17 -17.25
CA LEU A 339 1.08 21.23 -16.52
C LEU A 339 0.83 21.18 -15.02
N THR A 340 -0.45 21.16 -14.61
CA THR A 340 -0.90 21.24 -13.22
C THR A 340 -2.39 20.88 -13.15
N ARG A 341 -2.92 20.72 -11.92
CA ARG A 341 -4.36 20.73 -11.63
C ARG A 341 -4.67 21.50 -10.35
N GLY A 342 -5.89 22.00 -10.27
CA GLY A 342 -6.49 22.52 -9.04
C GLY A 342 -7.92 22.03 -8.87
N VAL A 343 -8.50 22.28 -7.70
CA VAL A 343 -9.86 21.88 -7.36
C VAL A 343 -10.71 23.13 -7.13
N THR A 344 -11.96 23.13 -7.61
CA THR A 344 -12.87 24.25 -7.36
C THR A 344 -13.35 24.29 -5.91
N ASP A 345 -13.36 25.48 -5.31
CA ASP A 345 -13.89 25.73 -3.96
C ASP A 345 -15.43 25.67 -3.87
N SER A 346 -15.98 25.97 -2.69
CA SER A 346 -17.43 26.03 -2.43
C SER A 346 -18.20 27.05 -3.31
N GLU A 347 -17.51 28.05 -3.85
CA GLU A 347 -18.06 29.04 -4.78
C GLU A 347 -17.81 28.66 -6.25
N GLY A 348 -17.28 27.45 -6.50
CA GLY A 348 -16.95 26.94 -7.83
C GLY A 348 -15.73 27.63 -8.46
N LYS A 349 -14.95 28.38 -7.69
CA LYS A 349 -13.76 29.09 -8.19
C LYS A 349 -12.55 28.18 -8.16
N PHE A 350 -11.68 28.33 -9.15
CA PHE A 350 -10.37 27.70 -9.17
C PHE A 350 -9.29 28.74 -9.48
N SER A 351 -8.08 28.44 -9.03
CA SER A 351 -6.85 29.10 -9.44
C SER A 351 -5.76 28.05 -9.65
N LEU A 352 -4.94 28.23 -10.68
CA LEU A 352 -3.83 27.35 -11.02
C LEU A 352 -2.69 28.15 -11.67
N HIS A 353 -1.46 27.66 -11.55
CA HIS A 353 -0.26 28.31 -12.03
C HIS A 353 0.38 27.52 -13.17
N VAL A 354 0.67 28.24 -14.26
CA VAL A 354 1.26 27.65 -15.48
C VAL A 354 2.51 28.43 -15.89
N PRO A 355 3.42 27.84 -16.68
CA PRO A 355 4.55 28.58 -17.25
C PRO A 355 4.07 29.85 -17.98
N LEU A 356 4.81 30.95 -17.81
CA LEU A 356 4.43 32.28 -18.32
C LEU A 356 4.04 32.27 -19.82
N GLY A 357 4.74 31.49 -20.64
CA GLY A 357 4.53 31.37 -22.08
C GLY A 357 3.60 30.23 -22.53
N ALA A 358 2.93 29.53 -21.62
CA ALA A 358 2.05 28.42 -21.98
C ALA A 358 0.72 28.92 -22.57
N ASP A 359 0.35 28.35 -23.73
CA ASP A 359 -0.99 28.44 -24.32
C ASP A 359 -1.90 27.39 -23.69
N VAL A 360 -2.84 27.79 -22.83
CA VAL A 360 -3.51 26.87 -21.90
C VAL A 360 -4.86 26.38 -22.42
N THR A 361 -5.07 25.08 -22.34
CA THR A 361 -6.38 24.42 -22.41
C THR A 361 -6.71 23.87 -21.03
N LEU A 362 -7.94 24.13 -20.56
CA LEU A 362 -8.46 23.65 -19.29
C LEU A 362 -9.49 22.56 -19.51
N THR A 363 -9.39 21.45 -18.78
CA THR A 363 -10.35 20.35 -18.80
C THR A 363 -10.95 20.18 -17.41
N ALA A 364 -12.26 20.34 -17.29
CA ALA A 364 -13.01 20.10 -16.07
C ALA A 364 -13.47 18.64 -15.99
N TYR A 365 -13.17 18.00 -14.87
CA TYR A 365 -13.54 16.62 -14.60
C TYR A 365 -14.06 16.45 -13.18
N LYS A 366 -15.11 15.63 -13.07
CA LYS A 366 -15.65 15.13 -11.81
C LYS A 366 -16.29 13.77 -12.10
N ARG A 367 -16.10 12.79 -11.22
CA ARG A 367 -16.74 11.47 -11.39
C ARG A 367 -18.26 11.64 -11.45
N GLY A 368 -18.91 10.96 -12.41
CA GLY A 368 -20.35 11.09 -12.64
C GLY A 368 -20.77 12.27 -13.51
N ASP A 369 -19.82 13.09 -13.99
CA ASP A 369 -20.05 14.23 -14.87
C ASP A 369 -19.52 14.02 -16.29
N GLN A 370 -20.00 14.84 -17.23
CA GLN A 370 -19.40 14.97 -18.56
C GLN A 370 -18.12 15.82 -18.49
N VAL A 371 -17.14 15.49 -19.33
CA VAL A 371 -15.89 16.26 -19.46
C VAL A 371 -16.15 17.52 -20.28
N VAL A 372 -15.70 18.68 -19.80
CA VAL A 372 -15.79 19.96 -20.52
C VAL A 372 -14.40 20.55 -20.68
N THR A 373 -14.07 20.97 -21.89
CA THR A 373 -12.78 21.58 -22.21
C THR A 373 -12.98 23.01 -22.72
N VAL A 374 -12.15 23.94 -22.23
CA VAL A 374 -12.13 25.34 -22.68
C VAL A 374 -10.70 25.79 -22.99
N HIS A 375 -10.54 26.62 -24.02
CA HIS A 375 -9.26 27.25 -24.35
C HIS A 375 -9.12 28.58 -23.61
N ALA A 376 -8.21 28.64 -22.64
CA ALA A 376 -7.92 29.85 -21.86
C ALA A 376 -6.83 30.72 -22.50
N GLY A 377 -6.01 30.12 -23.38
CA GLY A 377 -4.95 30.83 -24.06
C GLY A 377 -3.88 31.36 -23.09
N TYR A 378 -3.46 32.60 -23.32
CA TYR A 378 -2.51 33.34 -22.48
C TYR A 378 -3.18 34.20 -21.39
N GLN A 379 -4.50 34.08 -21.21
CA GLN A 379 -5.25 34.95 -20.30
C GLN A 379 -5.09 34.53 -18.83
N ALA A 380 -5.09 35.50 -17.92
CA ALA A 380 -5.10 35.27 -16.48
C ALA A 380 -6.49 34.86 -15.95
N LYS A 381 -7.55 35.26 -16.65
CA LYS A 381 -8.93 34.85 -16.33
C LYS A 381 -9.46 33.98 -17.45
N ALA A 382 -9.73 32.72 -17.15
CA ALA A 382 -10.29 31.76 -18.08
C ALA A 382 -11.77 32.07 -18.38
N PRO A 383 -12.30 31.62 -19.54
CA PRO A 383 -13.74 31.53 -19.76
C PRO A 383 -14.43 30.72 -18.65
N ALA A 384 -15.65 31.11 -18.29
CA ALA A 384 -16.45 30.32 -17.36
C ALA A 384 -16.75 28.94 -17.96
N ILE A 385 -16.62 27.89 -17.15
CA ILE A 385 -16.92 26.51 -17.55
C ILE A 385 -18.32 26.18 -17.05
N ASP A 386 -19.26 25.91 -17.95
CA ASP A 386 -20.60 25.45 -17.58
C ASP A 386 -20.71 23.94 -17.85
N LEU A 387 -20.81 23.15 -16.78
CA LEU A 387 -21.00 21.72 -16.84
C LEU A 387 -22.42 21.39 -17.32
N PRO A 388 -22.60 20.33 -18.13
CA PRO A 388 -23.92 19.82 -18.47
C PRO A 388 -24.74 19.42 -17.24
N ALA A 389 -26.06 19.38 -17.41
CA ALA A 389 -26.96 18.84 -16.39
C ALA A 389 -26.79 17.32 -16.25
N VAL A 390 -26.86 16.84 -15.00
CA VAL A 390 -26.76 15.43 -14.61
C VAL A 390 -28.10 14.91 -14.11
N GLY A 391 -28.26 13.59 -14.06
CA GLY A 391 -29.29 12.93 -13.27
C GLY A 391 -28.69 12.19 -12.09
N SER A 392 -29.50 11.41 -11.39
CA SER A 392 -29.02 10.55 -10.29
C SER A 392 -29.77 9.22 -10.21
N ILE A 393 -29.12 8.22 -9.64
CA ILE A 393 -29.70 6.91 -9.34
C ILE A 393 -29.66 6.73 -7.82
N ALA A 394 -30.82 6.69 -7.18
CA ALA A 394 -30.96 6.38 -5.76
C ALA A 394 -31.21 4.87 -5.60
N VAL A 395 -30.32 4.19 -4.91
CA VAL A 395 -30.38 2.74 -4.67
C VAL A 395 -30.70 2.47 -3.20
N SER A 396 -31.59 1.51 -2.95
CA SER A 396 -31.84 0.95 -1.61
C SER A 396 -31.82 -0.57 -1.70
N ALA A 397 -31.01 -1.23 -0.89
CA ALA A 397 -30.88 -2.67 -0.81
C ALA A 397 -31.41 -3.20 0.52
N MET A 398 -32.16 -4.30 0.48
CA MET A 398 -32.75 -4.92 1.67
C MET A 398 -32.76 -6.45 1.56
N GLU A 399 -32.63 -7.13 2.70
CA GLU A 399 -32.97 -8.55 2.87
C GLU A 399 -34.16 -8.63 3.83
N ALA A 400 -35.26 -9.27 3.38
CA ALA A 400 -36.48 -9.42 4.18
C ALA A 400 -36.97 -8.11 4.84
N GLY A 401 -36.74 -6.96 4.20
CA GLY A 401 -37.11 -5.63 4.68
C GLY A 401 -36.08 -4.93 5.58
N ASN A 402 -34.95 -5.56 5.91
CA ASN A 402 -33.86 -4.97 6.68
C ASN A 402 -32.75 -4.47 5.74
N PRO A 403 -32.19 -3.26 5.95
CA PRO A 403 -31.03 -2.80 5.20
C PRO A 403 -29.80 -3.68 5.48
N LEU A 404 -28.94 -3.81 4.47
CA LEU A 404 -27.71 -4.59 4.56
C LEU A 404 -26.59 -3.93 3.75
N PRO A 405 -25.31 -4.11 4.13
CA PRO A 405 -24.17 -3.63 3.34
C PRO A 405 -24.14 -4.28 1.96
N VAL A 406 -23.95 -3.46 0.92
CA VAL A 406 -23.90 -3.92 -0.48
C VAL A 406 -22.87 -3.16 -1.31
N ARG A 407 -22.37 -3.82 -2.35
CA ARG A 407 -21.65 -3.20 -3.47
C ARG A 407 -22.67 -2.78 -4.53
N ILE A 408 -22.60 -1.52 -4.96
CA ILE A 408 -23.42 -0.95 -6.04
C ILE A 408 -22.50 -0.57 -7.18
N GLN A 409 -22.78 -1.06 -8.39
CA GLN A 409 -21.96 -0.81 -9.57
C GLN A 409 -22.83 -0.19 -10.66
N VAL A 410 -22.32 0.84 -11.34
CA VAL A 410 -23.04 1.52 -12.43
C VAL A 410 -22.25 1.38 -13.74
N LEU A 411 -22.83 0.66 -14.70
CA LEU A 411 -22.22 0.35 -15.99
C LEU A 411 -22.95 1.06 -17.13
N PRO A 412 -22.25 1.55 -18.17
CA PRO A 412 -22.88 2.16 -19.33
C PRO A 412 -23.61 1.09 -20.16
N VAL A 413 -24.80 1.42 -20.64
CA VAL A 413 -25.50 0.63 -21.66
C VAL A 413 -25.51 1.42 -22.96
N ALA A 414 -25.09 0.79 -24.06
CA ALA A 414 -25.03 1.44 -25.37
C ALA A 414 -26.36 2.15 -25.72
N PRO A 415 -26.31 3.39 -26.25
CA PRO A 415 -25.13 4.10 -26.76
C PRO A 415 -24.36 4.93 -25.70
N THR A 416 -24.71 4.85 -24.42
CA THR A 416 -24.03 5.58 -23.35
C THR A 416 -22.56 5.14 -23.24
N THR A 417 -21.67 6.09 -22.97
CA THR A 417 -20.25 5.85 -22.71
C THR A 417 -19.83 6.53 -21.42
N ILE A 418 -18.76 6.04 -20.79
CA ILE A 418 -18.16 6.69 -19.62
C ILE A 418 -17.29 7.85 -20.08
N PRO A 419 -17.49 9.07 -19.55
CA PRO A 419 -16.57 10.18 -19.75
C PRO A 419 -15.20 9.85 -19.13
N THR A 420 -14.12 10.00 -19.89
CA THR A 420 -12.76 9.70 -19.43
C THR A 420 -11.82 10.87 -19.69
N VAL A 421 -10.82 11.01 -18.84
CA VAL A 421 -9.66 11.89 -19.06
C VAL A 421 -8.40 11.06 -19.32
N PRO A 422 -7.33 11.66 -19.88
CA PRO A 422 -6.04 10.99 -20.03
C PRO A 422 -5.46 10.47 -18.71
N ASP A 423 -4.80 9.31 -18.73
CA ASP A 423 -4.25 8.68 -17.51
C ASP A 423 -3.23 9.56 -16.79
N ASN A 424 -2.45 10.35 -17.54
CA ASN A 424 -1.47 11.26 -16.97
C ASN A 424 -2.05 12.42 -16.16
N PHE A 425 -3.38 12.56 -16.09
CA PHE A 425 -4.07 13.51 -15.22
C PHE A 425 -4.15 13.03 -13.76
N GLY A 426 -3.89 11.74 -13.50
CA GLY A 426 -3.88 11.17 -12.15
C GLY A 426 -5.26 11.08 -11.51
N GLU A 427 -6.31 10.88 -12.31
CA GLU A 427 -7.67 10.65 -11.82
C GLU A 427 -7.88 9.17 -11.49
N THR A 428 -8.41 8.87 -10.31
CA THR A 428 -8.74 7.50 -9.92
C THR A 428 -9.79 6.90 -10.85
N ARG A 429 -9.38 5.92 -11.66
CA ARG A 429 -10.26 5.22 -12.59
C ARG A 429 -11.03 4.13 -11.86
N VAL A 430 -12.29 3.96 -12.26
CA VAL A 430 -13.07 2.77 -11.89
C VAL A 430 -12.83 1.70 -12.95
N THR A 431 -12.40 0.51 -12.54
CA THR A 431 -11.99 -0.55 -13.46
C THR A 431 -13.15 -1.27 -14.14
N SER A 432 -12.80 -2.02 -15.19
CA SER A 432 -13.68 -2.85 -16.02
C SER A 432 -14.93 -2.12 -16.52
N GLY A 433 -14.75 -0.87 -16.95
CA GLY A 433 -15.75 -0.13 -17.72
C GLY A 433 -16.95 0.32 -16.89
N ARG A 434 -16.73 0.71 -15.63
CA ARG A 434 -17.77 1.25 -14.73
C ARG A 434 -17.66 2.76 -14.63
N LEU A 435 -18.80 3.41 -14.44
CA LEU A 435 -18.84 4.82 -14.08
C LEU A 435 -18.48 5.01 -12.60
N ASP A 436 -19.04 4.15 -11.75
CA ASP A 436 -18.84 4.21 -10.31
C ASP A 436 -19.03 2.84 -9.64
N VAL A 437 -18.38 2.67 -8.49
CA VAL A 437 -18.58 1.55 -7.55
C VAL A 437 -18.70 2.15 -6.15
N VAL A 438 -19.80 1.86 -5.48
CA VAL A 438 -20.09 2.36 -4.13
C VAL A 438 -20.27 1.18 -3.19
N TYR A 439 -19.56 1.20 -2.06
CA TYR A 439 -19.70 0.24 -0.97
C TYR A 439 -20.64 0.82 0.10
N ALA A 440 -21.94 0.57 -0.03
CA ALA A 440 -22.97 1.18 0.79
C ALA A 440 -23.26 0.36 2.04
N ILE A 441 -22.64 0.72 3.18
CA ILE A 441 -22.77 -0.02 4.46
C ILE A 441 -24.20 -0.04 4.99
N GLU A 442 -24.94 1.07 4.85
CA GLU A 442 -26.36 1.15 5.25
C GLU A 442 -27.32 0.59 4.18
N GLY A 443 -26.80 0.03 3.09
CA GLY A 443 -27.61 -0.46 1.97
C GLY A 443 -28.21 0.64 1.10
N ARG A 444 -27.77 1.90 1.21
CA ARG A 444 -28.31 3.02 0.43
C ARG A 444 -27.21 3.90 -0.14
N ALA A 445 -27.40 4.34 -1.38
CA ALA A 445 -26.51 5.32 -2.02
C ALA A 445 -27.27 6.14 -3.07
N THR A 446 -26.74 7.32 -3.40
CA THR A 446 -27.16 8.08 -4.57
C THR A 446 -25.94 8.29 -5.46
N VAL A 447 -25.99 7.78 -6.69
CA VAL A 447 -24.91 7.92 -7.67
C VAL A 447 -25.31 9.01 -8.67
N ILE A 448 -24.43 10.00 -8.87
CA ILE A 448 -24.61 11.03 -9.89
C ILE A 448 -24.14 10.46 -11.24
N VAL A 449 -24.96 10.63 -12.27
CA VAL A 449 -24.66 10.10 -13.61
C VAL A 449 -25.00 11.10 -14.70
N PRO A 450 -24.27 11.09 -15.84
CA PRO A 450 -24.73 11.80 -17.02
C PRO A 450 -26.06 11.22 -17.53
N PRO A 451 -26.91 12.02 -18.19
CA PRO A 451 -28.12 11.50 -18.83
C PRO A 451 -27.78 10.39 -19.82
N GLY A 452 -28.49 9.27 -19.75
CA GLY A 452 -28.18 8.08 -20.52
C GLY A 452 -28.81 6.82 -19.94
N ARG A 453 -28.52 5.70 -20.60
CA ARG A 453 -28.94 4.35 -20.20
C ARG A 453 -27.83 3.68 -19.42
N TRP A 454 -28.16 3.18 -18.22
CA TRP A 454 -27.21 2.62 -17.25
C TRP A 454 -27.72 1.28 -16.72
N GLU A 455 -26.82 0.33 -16.50
CA GLU A 455 -27.09 -0.88 -15.73
C GLU A 455 -26.59 -0.67 -14.30
N VAL A 456 -27.48 -0.91 -13.34
CA VAL A 456 -27.18 -0.93 -11.91
C VAL A 456 -27.10 -2.38 -11.46
N VAL A 457 -25.97 -2.75 -10.86
CA VAL A 457 -25.76 -4.05 -10.24
C VAL A 457 -25.62 -3.86 -8.74
N VAL A 458 -26.38 -4.63 -7.95
CA VAL A 458 -26.30 -4.62 -6.48
C VAL A 458 -25.97 -6.04 -6.00
N SER A 459 -24.94 -6.18 -5.19
CA SER A 459 -24.43 -7.49 -4.71
C SER A 459 -23.97 -7.45 -3.25
N ARG A 460 -24.01 -8.61 -2.58
CA ARG A 460 -23.46 -8.83 -1.22
C ARG A 460 -22.65 -10.13 -1.16
N GLY A 461 -21.45 -10.13 -1.73
CA GLY A 461 -20.58 -11.31 -1.69
C GLY A 461 -21.14 -12.54 -2.39
N TYR A 462 -20.59 -13.71 -2.06
CA TYR A 462 -20.88 -14.97 -2.76
C TYR A 462 -22.09 -15.73 -2.21
N GLU A 463 -22.59 -15.34 -1.04
CA GLU A 463 -23.70 -16.04 -0.38
C GLU A 463 -25.08 -15.57 -0.84
N TYR A 464 -25.12 -14.42 -1.53
CA TYR A 464 -26.34 -13.75 -1.93
C TYR A 464 -26.51 -13.81 -3.44
N GLU A 465 -27.78 -13.80 -3.86
CA GLU A 465 -28.13 -13.47 -5.23
C GLU A 465 -27.84 -11.98 -5.53
N ILE A 466 -27.81 -11.62 -6.81
CA ILE A 466 -27.55 -10.25 -7.26
C ILE A 466 -28.79 -9.64 -7.93
N GLU A 467 -28.96 -8.33 -7.78
CA GLU A 467 -29.94 -7.55 -8.55
C GLU A 467 -29.25 -6.87 -9.73
N ARG A 468 -29.86 -6.95 -10.92
CA ARG A 468 -29.42 -6.24 -12.13
C ARG A 468 -30.59 -5.47 -12.73
N ARG A 469 -30.44 -4.16 -12.90
CA ARG A 469 -31.51 -3.31 -13.44
C ARG A 469 -30.98 -2.29 -14.42
N ILE A 470 -31.55 -2.26 -15.62
CA ILE A 470 -31.30 -1.20 -16.59
C ILE A 470 -32.26 -0.04 -16.32
N VAL A 471 -31.71 1.18 -16.26
CA VAL A 471 -32.46 2.42 -16.03
C VAL A 471 -32.10 3.47 -17.08
N ASP A 472 -33.09 4.26 -17.48
CA ASP A 472 -32.91 5.44 -18.33
C ASP A 472 -32.95 6.69 -17.45
N VAL A 473 -31.85 7.41 -17.38
CA VAL A 473 -31.69 8.61 -16.55
C VAL A 473 -31.73 9.85 -17.44
N VAL A 474 -32.61 10.79 -17.10
CA VAL A 474 -32.72 12.09 -17.79
C VAL A 474 -32.13 13.21 -16.92
N ALA A 475 -31.74 14.30 -17.56
CA ALA A 475 -31.17 15.47 -16.88
C ALA A 475 -32.11 16.02 -15.80
N ASN A 476 -31.55 16.37 -14.65
CA ASN A 476 -32.23 16.91 -13.47
C ASN A 476 -33.30 15.98 -12.85
N ALA A 477 -33.29 14.68 -13.18
CA ALA A 477 -34.17 13.70 -12.58
C ALA A 477 -33.41 12.67 -11.73
N GLN A 478 -34.13 12.06 -10.80
CA GLN A 478 -33.66 10.93 -10.00
C GLN A 478 -34.46 9.68 -10.37
N VAL A 479 -33.77 8.57 -10.63
CA VAL A 479 -34.37 7.25 -10.78
C VAL A 479 -34.11 6.44 -9.52
N ARG A 480 -35.09 5.65 -9.08
CA ARG A 480 -34.99 4.82 -7.88
C ARG A 480 -34.84 3.34 -8.26
N VAL A 481 -33.89 2.66 -7.61
CA VAL A 481 -33.68 1.21 -7.70
C VAL A 481 -33.78 0.62 -6.31
N ASP A 482 -34.92 -0.04 -6.03
CA ASP A 482 -35.08 -0.84 -4.82
C ASP A 482 -34.68 -2.29 -5.15
N ALA A 483 -33.60 -2.77 -4.51
CA ALA A 483 -33.01 -4.09 -4.66
C ALA A 483 -33.36 -4.96 -3.44
N ALA A 484 -33.96 -6.12 -3.69
CA ALA A 484 -34.14 -7.15 -2.68
C ALA A 484 -33.10 -8.24 -2.92
N LEU A 485 -32.22 -8.48 -1.94
CA LEU A 485 -31.19 -9.51 -2.04
C LEU A 485 -31.56 -10.68 -1.13
N ASP A 486 -31.56 -11.88 -1.70
CA ASP A 486 -31.81 -13.12 -0.98
C ASP A 486 -30.47 -13.81 -0.69
N ARG A 487 -30.25 -14.20 0.57
CA ARG A 487 -29.15 -15.12 0.93
C ARG A 487 -29.52 -16.55 0.53
N SER A 488 -28.97 -17.02 -0.58
CA SER A 488 -29.30 -18.34 -1.14
C SER A 488 -28.33 -19.45 -0.68
N VAL A 489 -27.11 -19.08 -0.30
CA VAL A 489 -26.13 -20.01 0.26
C VAL A 489 -26.17 -19.94 1.79
N ALA A 490 -26.41 -21.08 2.43
CA ALA A 490 -26.36 -21.20 3.89
C ALA A 490 -24.99 -21.70 4.36
N THR A 491 -24.38 -20.96 5.28
CA THR A 491 -23.05 -21.21 5.87
C THR A 491 -23.10 -21.12 7.41
N PRO A 492 -24.01 -21.85 8.06
CA PRO A 492 -24.22 -21.68 9.50
C PRO A 492 -22.95 -22.00 10.30
N SER A 493 -22.64 -21.12 11.25
CA SER A 493 -21.47 -21.21 12.12
C SER A 493 -20.12 -21.17 11.41
N ILE A 494 -20.11 -20.72 10.16
CA ILE A 494 -18.92 -20.49 9.35
C ILE A 494 -18.75 -18.99 9.16
N GLN A 495 -17.52 -18.50 9.33
CA GLN A 495 -17.15 -17.12 9.04
C GLN A 495 -15.99 -17.12 8.07
N CYS A 496 -16.00 -16.20 7.11
CA CYS A 496 -14.96 -16.13 6.09
C CYS A 496 -14.04 -14.92 6.32
N GLY A 497 -12.74 -15.18 6.23
CA GLY A 497 -11.72 -14.17 6.37
C GLY A 497 -10.85 -14.06 5.13
N ASP A 498 -10.30 -12.87 4.96
CA ASP A 498 -9.21 -12.61 4.04
C ASP A 498 -7.99 -12.24 4.89
N PHE A 499 -6.98 -13.10 4.82
CA PHE A 499 -5.82 -13.09 5.72
C PHE A 499 -4.62 -12.35 5.13
N HIS A 500 -4.83 -11.60 4.04
CA HIS A 500 -3.77 -10.89 3.33
C HIS A 500 -4.33 -9.65 2.61
N ILE A 501 -4.28 -8.49 3.28
CA ILE A 501 -4.83 -7.21 2.81
C ILE A 501 -3.86 -6.06 3.11
N HIS A 502 -3.57 -5.27 2.08
CA HIS A 502 -2.70 -4.09 2.15
C HIS A 502 -3.49 -2.80 1.91
N THR A 503 -3.21 -1.75 2.68
CA THR A 503 -3.77 -0.41 2.46
C THR A 503 -2.65 0.57 2.19
N TRP A 504 -2.99 1.84 2.01
CA TRP A 504 -2.04 2.96 1.98
C TRP A 504 -1.06 3.08 3.16
N ARG A 505 -1.14 2.21 4.18
CA ARG A 505 -0.08 2.07 5.20
C ARG A 505 1.11 1.25 4.69
N SER A 506 0.87 0.27 3.82
CA SER A 506 1.93 -0.42 3.06
C SER A 506 2.52 0.51 2.01
N ASN A 507 3.76 0.23 1.63
CA ASN A 507 4.49 0.96 0.58
C ASN A 507 3.81 0.88 -0.79
N ASP A 508 3.19 -0.25 -1.11
CA ASP A 508 2.78 -0.66 -2.45
C ASP A 508 1.26 -0.72 -2.67
N SER A 509 0.49 -0.11 -1.78
CA SER A 509 -0.96 0.04 -1.93
C SER A 509 -1.35 1.51 -1.81
N GLY A 510 -2.26 1.95 -2.68
CA GLY A 510 -2.80 3.33 -2.68
C GLY A 510 -4.20 3.41 -2.09
N ASP A 511 -4.77 2.28 -1.66
CA ASP A 511 -6.16 2.23 -1.23
C ASP A 511 -6.37 2.79 0.18
N ASN A 512 -7.40 3.62 0.33
CA ASN A 512 -7.86 4.08 1.62
C ASN A 512 -8.38 2.92 2.47
N ALA A 513 -7.92 2.82 3.72
CA ALA A 513 -8.28 1.72 4.62
C ALA A 513 -9.79 1.62 4.89
N ILE A 514 -10.51 2.74 5.06
CA ILE A 514 -11.96 2.76 5.30
C ILE A 514 -12.70 2.23 4.07
N GLU A 515 -12.33 2.67 2.87
CA GLU A 515 -12.96 2.18 1.63
C GLU A 515 -12.71 0.69 1.42
N LYS A 516 -11.51 0.20 1.77
CA LYS A 516 -11.14 -1.21 1.65
C LYS A 516 -11.89 -2.11 2.63
N VAL A 517 -12.08 -1.66 3.87
CA VAL A 517 -12.95 -2.33 4.85
C VAL A 517 -14.41 -2.27 4.40
N ALA A 518 -14.86 -1.14 3.85
CA ALA A 518 -16.22 -1.02 3.33
C ALA A 518 -16.47 -2.01 2.18
N GLN A 519 -15.50 -2.19 1.28
CA GLN A 519 -15.52 -3.23 0.25
C GLN A 519 -15.66 -4.62 0.87
N ALA A 520 -14.80 -4.98 1.83
CA ALA A 520 -14.81 -6.29 2.47
C ALA A 520 -16.20 -6.63 3.04
N ILE A 521 -16.79 -5.68 3.78
CA ILE A 521 -18.10 -5.83 4.41
C ILE A 521 -19.24 -5.87 3.39
N ALA A 522 -19.15 -5.05 2.34
CA ALA A 522 -20.10 -5.05 1.23
C ALA A 522 -20.05 -6.38 0.44
N ASP A 523 -18.89 -7.04 0.39
CA ASP A 523 -18.69 -8.34 -0.24
C ASP A 523 -18.83 -9.53 0.74
N GLY A 524 -19.36 -9.28 1.95
CA GLY A 524 -19.64 -10.31 2.95
C GLY A 524 -18.38 -11.02 3.46
N VAL A 525 -17.29 -10.28 3.69
CA VAL A 525 -16.10 -10.79 4.38
C VAL A 525 -16.18 -10.35 5.84
N GLU A 526 -16.29 -11.32 6.75
CA GLU A 526 -16.50 -11.05 8.17
C GLU A 526 -15.20 -10.86 8.96
N MET A 527 -14.07 -11.33 8.41
CA MET A 527 -12.76 -11.17 9.04
C MET A 527 -11.76 -10.56 8.04
N PRO A 528 -11.84 -9.25 7.73
CA PRO A 528 -10.78 -8.55 7.03
C PRO A 528 -9.57 -8.44 7.97
N VAL A 529 -8.49 -9.16 7.69
CA VAL A 529 -7.26 -9.12 8.50
C VAL A 529 -6.27 -8.18 7.83
N ARG A 530 -5.76 -7.21 8.60
CA ARG A 530 -4.80 -6.22 8.11
C ARG A 530 -3.39 -6.79 8.18
N THR A 531 -2.68 -6.78 7.07
CA THR A 531 -1.34 -7.40 6.94
C THR A 531 -0.37 -6.48 6.25
N GLU A 532 -0.28 -5.24 6.70
CA GLU A 532 0.63 -4.28 6.07
C GLU A 532 2.08 -4.79 6.12
N HIS A 533 2.88 -4.38 5.13
CA HIS A 533 4.31 -4.68 5.15
C HIS A 533 4.95 -4.04 6.38
N GLU A 534 5.64 -4.88 7.15
CA GLU A 534 6.45 -4.46 8.29
C GLU A 534 5.73 -3.67 9.40
N TRP A 535 4.40 -3.56 9.40
CA TRP A 535 3.64 -2.82 10.42
C TRP A 535 2.48 -3.63 11.02
N VAL A 536 2.44 -3.71 12.37
CA VAL A 536 1.39 -4.44 13.08
C VAL A 536 0.19 -3.52 13.37
N ALA A 537 -0.96 -3.80 12.76
CA ALA A 537 -2.21 -3.08 13.02
C ALA A 537 -3.43 -3.94 12.69
N ASP A 538 -4.62 -3.50 13.10
CA ASP A 538 -5.91 -4.06 12.70
C ASP A 538 -6.79 -3.00 12.01
N PHE A 539 -8.07 -3.36 11.79
CA PHE A 539 -9.10 -2.50 11.22
C PHE A 539 -10.19 -2.09 12.24
N GLU A 540 -9.93 -2.16 13.55
CA GLU A 540 -10.95 -1.86 14.57
C GLU A 540 -11.47 -0.43 14.41
N ARG A 541 -10.56 0.53 14.15
CA ARG A 541 -10.89 1.93 13.89
C ARG A 541 -11.84 2.06 12.69
N GLU A 542 -11.45 1.51 11.54
CA GLU A 542 -12.21 1.66 10.29
C GLU A 542 -13.59 0.96 10.37
N ILE A 543 -13.67 -0.22 11.00
CA ILE A 543 -14.96 -0.90 11.26
C ILE A 543 -15.85 -0.06 12.19
N GLY A 544 -15.25 0.58 13.20
CA GLY A 544 -15.94 1.48 14.13
C GLY A 544 -16.48 2.74 13.45
N GLU A 545 -15.68 3.40 12.61
CA GLU A 545 -16.08 4.58 11.83
C GLU A 545 -17.23 4.28 10.85
N LEU A 546 -17.29 3.06 10.32
CA LEU A 546 -18.38 2.58 9.47
C LEU A 546 -19.61 2.10 10.25
N PHE A 547 -19.58 2.10 11.59
CA PHE A 547 -20.60 1.53 12.47
C PHE A 547 -20.94 0.07 12.13
N ALA A 548 -19.93 -0.72 11.75
CA ALA A 548 -20.12 -2.01 11.08
C ALA A 548 -19.69 -3.23 11.91
N THR A 549 -19.54 -3.10 13.23
CA THR A 549 -19.10 -4.18 14.13
C THR A 549 -20.00 -5.42 14.12
N GLN A 550 -21.26 -5.28 13.73
CA GLN A 550 -22.18 -6.42 13.54
C GLN A 550 -21.90 -7.24 12.27
N TRP A 551 -21.07 -6.73 11.36
CA TRP A 551 -20.78 -7.33 10.06
C TRP A 551 -19.34 -7.83 9.93
N ALA A 552 -18.40 -7.30 10.71
CA ALA A 552 -17.01 -7.73 10.66
C ALA A 552 -16.30 -7.61 12.02
N ALA A 553 -15.26 -8.43 12.18
CA ALA A 553 -14.33 -8.41 13.30
C ALA A 553 -12.93 -8.04 12.82
N ALA A 554 -12.26 -7.16 13.56
CA ALA A 554 -10.88 -6.76 13.30
C ALA A 554 -9.89 -7.70 13.98
N PHE A 555 -8.81 -8.03 13.29
CA PHE A 555 -7.68 -8.75 13.86
C PHE A 555 -6.36 -8.15 13.38
N ALA A 556 -5.44 -7.98 14.30
CA ALA A 556 -4.12 -7.47 13.99
C ALA A 556 -3.21 -8.59 13.48
N SER A 557 -2.46 -8.26 12.43
CA SER A 557 -1.49 -9.12 11.78
C SER A 557 -0.44 -8.25 11.10
N ILE A 558 0.39 -8.87 10.28
CA ILE A 558 1.48 -8.25 9.52
C ILE A 558 1.79 -9.18 8.35
N GLU A 559 2.15 -8.61 7.21
CA GLU A 559 2.98 -9.33 6.27
C GLU A 559 4.44 -9.02 6.58
N MET A 560 5.09 -9.92 7.30
CA MET A 560 6.52 -9.82 7.52
C MET A 560 7.23 -10.09 6.20
N THR A 561 8.05 -9.14 5.76
CA THR A 561 8.58 -9.04 4.41
C THR A 561 10.09 -9.00 4.49
N SER A 562 10.74 -10.07 4.04
CA SER A 562 12.21 -10.15 4.02
C SER A 562 12.85 -9.49 2.78
N PHE A 563 12.12 -8.57 2.13
CA PHE A 563 12.49 -7.80 0.94
C PHE A 563 13.35 -8.58 -0.06
N GLU A 564 12.74 -9.60 -0.66
CA GLU A 564 13.35 -10.44 -1.69
C GLU A 564 14.51 -11.35 -1.24
N THR A 565 14.73 -11.49 0.07
CA THR A 565 15.71 -12.44 0.59
C THR A 565 15.15 -13.86 0.65
N TRP A 566 14.07 -14.06 1.40
CA TRP A 566 13.44 -15.38 1.58
C TRP A 566 11.90 -15.33 1.54
N GLY A 567 11.32 -14.22 1.08
CA GLY A 567 9.90 -14.05 0.81
C GLY A 567 9.11 -13.37 1.92
N HIS A 568 7.81 -13.65 1.92
CA HIS A 568 6.82 -12.99 2.76
C HIS A 568 6.02 -13.98 3.60
N MET A 569 5.65 -13.56 4.81
CA MET A 569 5.02 -14.40 5.81
C MET A 569 3.94 -13.65 6.56
N GLY A 570 2.71 -14.14 6.49
CA GLY A 570 1.65 -13.70 7.38
C GLY A 570 1.93 -14.18 8.80
N VAL A 571 1.91 -13.26 9.77
CA VAL A 571 2.00 -13.61 11.20
C VAL A 571 0.70 -13.22 11.88
N PHE A 572 -0.06 -14.23 12.31
CA PHE A 572 -1.41 -14.04 12.81
C PHE A 572 -1.67 -14.88 14.07
N PRO A 573 -2.40 -14.38 15.07
CA PRO A 573 -2.72 -12.97 15.31
C PRO A 573 -1.55 -12.28 16.01
N LEU A 574 -1.49 -10.95 15.94
CA LEU A 574 -0.55 -10.15 16.72
C LEU A 574 -1.31 -9.17 17.61
N THR A 575 -0.69 -8.79 18.73
CA THR A 575 -1.11 -7.62 19.52
C THR A 575 -0.20 -6.45 19.16
N PRO A 576 -0.73 -5.32 18.64
CA PRO A 576 0.05 -4.12 18.41
C PRO A 576 0.71 -3.64 19.71
N ARG A 577 1.97 -3.22 19.63
CA ARG A 577 2.75 -2.64 20.74
C ARG A 577 3.23 -1.24 20.33
N PRO A 578 2.41 -0.18 20.51
CA PRO A 578 2.68 1.16 19.96
C PRO A 578 3.99 1.82 20.42
N ASP A 579 4.56 1.37 21.54
CA ASP A 579 5.84 1.88 22.08
C ASP A 579 7.07 1.15 21.50
N GLU A 580 6.87 0.19 20.60
CA GLU A 580 7.93 -0.54 19.88
C GLU A 580 7.90 -0.22 18.39
N VAL A 581 9.07 -0.31 17.74
CA VAL A 581 9.23 -0.08 16.29
C VAL A 581 8.18 -0.86 15.50
N ASN A 582 7.51 -0.15 14.60
CA ASN A 582 6.42 -0.64 13.75
C ASN A 582 5.31 -1.37 14.52
N ALA A 583 4.99 -0.86 15.69
CA ALA A 583 4.03 -1.45 16.63
C ALA A 583 4.39 -2.89 17.06
N GLY A 584 5.68 -3.21 17.15
CA GLY A 584 6.18 -4.51 17.62
C GLY A 584 6.32 -5.58 16.53
N ALA A 585 6.65 -5.15 15.30
CA ALA A 585 6.92 -6.03 14.17
C ALA A 585 8.08 -7.01 14.46
N PRO A 586 7.99 -8.28 14.02
CA PRO A 586 9.10 -9.23 14.20
C PRO A 586 10.36 -8.80 13.41
N LYS A 587 11.51 -8.73 14.09
CA LYS A 587 12.78 -8.39 13.46
C LYS A 587 13.36 -9.60 12.69
N TRP A 588 13.73 -9.38 11.43
CA TRP A 588 14.37 -10.38 10.57
C TRP A 588 15.80 -10.00 10.14
N GLN A 589 16.28 -8.82 10.53
CA GLN A 589 17.66 -8.38 10.36
C GLN A 589 18.22 -7.84 11.67
N THR A 590 19.55 -7.83 11.76
CA THR A 590 20.32 -7.01 12.71
C THR A 590 21.03 -5.91 11.93
N PHE A 591 21.25 -4.76 12.57
CA PHE A 591 21.99 -3.63 12.01
C PHE A 591 22.50 -2.73 13.14
N PRO A 592 23.51 -1.87 12.90
CA PRO A 592 23.94 -0.87 13.87
C PRO A 592 22.79 0.00 14.34
N THR A 593 22.71 0.30 15.64
CA THR A 593 21.79 1.30 16.19
C THR A 593 22.56 2.31 17.04
N ALA A 594 21.93 3.40 17.46
CA ALA A 594 22.57 4.36 18.35
C ALA A 594 23.05 3.72 19.67
N ASP A 595 22.27 2.78 20.22
CA ASP A 595 22.59 2.06 21.46
C ASP A 595 23.57 0.89 21.25
N ALA A 596 23.62 0.35 20.03
CA ALA A 596 24.48 -0.78 19.67
C ALA A 596 25.19 -0.55 18.32
N PRO A 597 26.11 0.44 18.25
CA PRO A 597 26.70 0.91 16.99
C PRO A 597 27.63 -0.10 16.32
N ASP A 598 28.12 -1.10 17.06
CA ASP A 598 29.01 -2.15 16.56
C ASP A 598 28.23 -3.40 16.08
N THR A 599 26.89 -3.38 16.10
CA THR A 599 26.07 -4.50 15.65
C THR A 599 26.29 -4.76 14.17
N GLU A 600 26.68 -5.98 13.81
CA GLU A 600 26.85 -6.35 12.42
C GLU A 600 25.50 -6.35 11.68
N PHE A 601 25.49 -5.81 10.47
CA PHE A 601 24.37 -5.99 9.57
C PHE A 601 24.28 -7.44 9.11
N SER A 602 23.17 -8.10 9.41
CA SER A 602 22.95 -9.51 9.04
C SER A 602 21.48 -9.80 8.85
N THR A 603 21.16 -10.61 7.83
CA THR A 603 19.82 -11.19 7.69
C THR A 603 19.73 -12.48 8.49
N LEU A 604 18.75 -12.57 9.38
CA LEU A 604 18.54 -13.72 10.24
C LEU A 604 17.97 -14.90 9.43
N SER A 605 18.28 -16.12 9.86
CA SER A 605 17.69 -17.31 9.25
C SER A 605 16.17 -17.35 9.52
N PRO A 606 15.35 -17.81 8.56
CA PRO A 606 13.90 -17.95 8.76
C PRO A 606 13.55 -18.74 10.02
N LYS A 607 14.30 -19.79 10.37
CA LYS A 607 14.05 -20.58 11.58
C LYS A 607 14.16 -19.76 12.86
N VAL A 608 15.18 -18.90 12.96
CA VAL A 608 15.37 -18.03 14.13
C VAL A 608 14.22 -17.03 14.22
N VAL A 609 13.89 -16.36 13.12
CA VAL A 609 12.79 -15.40 13.07
C VAL A 609 11.47 -16.07 13.44
N PHE A 610 11.20 -17.24 12.88
CA PHE A 610 9.97 -17.98 13.12
C PHE A 610 9.87 -18.50 14.56
N ASP A 611 10.98 -18.92 15.17
CA ASP A 611 11.00 -19.33 16.57
C ASP A 611 10.76 -18.13 17.50
N ASN A 612 11.36 -16.96 17.22
CA ASN A 612 11.05 -15.72 17.94
C ASN A 612 9.57 -15.34 17.84
N VAL A 613 8.98 -15.47 16.64
CA VAL A 613 7.54 -15.24 16.41
C VAL A 613 6.69 -16.16 17.29
N ARG A 614 7.02 -17.45 17.38
CA ARG A 614 6.28 -18.42 18.21
C ARG A 614 6.45 -18.22 19.72
N GLU A 615 7.56 -17.64 20.15
CA GLU A 615 7.83 -17.35 21.57
C GLU A 615 7.06 -16.16 22.10
N ARG A 616 6.44 -15.37 21.22
CA ARG A 616 5.63 -14.22 21.63
C ARG A 616 4.40 -14.66 22.44
N PRO A 617 3.88 -13.81 23.37
CA PRO A 617 2.79 -14.19 24.27
C PRO A 617 1.47 -14.58 23.58
N GLU A 618 1.25 -14.10 22.36
CA GLU A 618 0.05 -14.37 21.56
C GLU A 618 0.14 -15.73 20.85
N ALA A 619 1.30 -16.39 20.89
CA ALA A 619 1.59 -17.66 20.21
C ALA A 619 1.07 -17.71 18.76
N PRO A 620 1.50 -16.78 17.89
CA PRO A 620 1.00 -16.65 16.53
C PRO A 620 1.33 -17.88 15.66
N VAL A 621 0.48 -18.12 14.67
CA VAL A 621 0.79 -18.99 13.53
C VAL A 621 1.51 -18.19 12.45
N ILE A 622 2.31 -18.91 11.67
CA ILE A 622 2.99 -18.38 10.50
C ILE A 622 2.33 -18.99 9.26
N ILE A 623 1.90 -18.11 8.38
CA ILE A 623 1.40 -18.42 7.04
C ILE A 623 2.57 -18.17 6.09
N ILE A 624 2.98 -19.19 5.32
CA ILE A 624 3.90 -18.95 4.21
C ILE A 624 3.08 -18.33 3.08
N ASN A 625 3.17 -17.01 2.91
CA ASN A 625 2.45 -16.28 1.87
C ASN A 625 3.04 -16.60 0.50
N HIS A 626 2.17 -16.67 -0.52
CA HIS A 626 2.49 -16.94 -1.93
C HIS A 626 3.85 -17.68 -2.11
N PRO A 627 3.94 -18.97 -1.72
CA PRO A 627 5.20 -19.61 -1.31
C PRO A 627 6.26 -19.74 -2.41
N ARG A 628 5.86 -19.61 -3.68
CA ARG A 628 6.76 -19.58 -4.84
C ARG A 628 6.75 -18.20 -5.51
N GLY A 629 7.90 -17.87 -6.07
CA GLY A 629 8.29 -16.59 -6.65
C GLY A 629 9.79 -16.64 -6.93
N ALA A 630 10.38 -15.59 -7.49
CA ALA A 630 11.84 -15.57 -7.73
C ALA A 630 12.66 -15.73 -6.43
N THR A 631 12.07 -15.32 -5.31
CA THR A 631 12.72 -14.98 -4.03
C THR A 631 11.87 -15.41 -2.82
N ASN A 632 10.77 -16.14 -3.05
CA ASN A 632 9.87 -16.63 -2.00
C ASN A 632 10.35 -17.92 -1.33
N TYR A 633 9.84 -18.18 -0.13
CA TYR A 633 10.40 -19.14 0.82
C TYR A 633 10.67 -20.54 0.25
N PHE A 634 9.73 -21.13 -0.52
CA PHE A 634 9.94 -22.47 -1.09
C PHE A 634 10.99 -22.48 -2.20
N GLY A 635 11.10 -21.38 -2.97
CA GLY A 635 12.19 -21.18 -3.92
C GLY A 635 13.53 -21.02 -3.21
N TYR A 636 13.58 -20.16 -2.19
CA TYR A 636 14.76 -19.87 -1.38
C TYR A 636 15.36 -21.14 -0.74
N VAL A 637 14.54 -21.95 -0.08
CA VAL A 637 15.02 -23.19 0.56
C VAL A 637 15.21 -24.36 -0.43
N GLY A 638 14.79 -24.18 -1.69
CA GLY A 638 14.79 -25.24 -2.69
C GLY A 638 13.89 -26.41 -2.30
N TYR A 639 12.64 -26.12 -1.93
CA TYR A 639 11.62 -27.12 -1.62
C TYR A 639 11.18 -27.88 -2.87
N ASP A 640 11.23 -29.21 -2.79
CA ASP A 640 10.79 -30.14 -3.84
C ASP A 640 9.47 -30.83 -3.43
N PRO A 641 8.34 -30.57 -4.12
CA PRO A 641 7.06 -31.19 -3.83
C PRO A 641 7.01 -32.71 -4.09
N ALA A 642 7.92 -33.24 -4.91
CA ALA A 642 7.98 -34.67 -5.21
C ALA A 642 8.52 -35.48 -4.02
N THR A 643 9.50 -34.93 -3.30
CA THR A 643 10.11 -35.57 -2.12
C THR A 643 9.54 -35.05 -0.81
N GLY A 644 8.96 -33.85 -0.81
CA GLY A 644 8.53 -33.13 0.39
C GLY A 644 9.69 -32.60 1.23
N THR A 645 10.88 -32.45 0.65
CA THR A 645 12.11 -32.00 1.33
C THR A 645 12.63 -30.69 0.76
N ALA A 646 13.34 -29.93 1.58
CA ALA A 646 14.06 -28.73 1.17
C ALA A 646 15.56 -29.01 1.04
N ARG A 647 16.21 -28.39 0.04
CA ARG A 647 17.67 -28.48 -0.16
C ARG A 647 18.44 -27.73 0.94
N ASN A 648 17.98 -26.54 1.32
CA ASN A 648 18.57 -25.76 2.41
C ASN A 648 17.89 -26.13 3.74
N THR A 649 18.42 -27.15 4.41
CA THR A 649 17.85 -27.65 5.68
C THR A 649 18.14 -26.73 6.86
N ALA A 650 19.13 -25.85 6.77
CA ALA A 650 19.46 -24.88 7.81
C ALA A 650 18.38 -23.80 7.96
N ASP A 651 17.73 -23.43 6.86
CA ASP A 651 16.66 -22.43 6.83
C ASP A 651 15.26 -23.03 6.69
N TRP A 652 15.14 -24.35 6.57
CA TRP A 652 13.85 -25.03 6.48
C TRP A 652 13.20 -25.19 7.85
N ASP A 653 12.06 -24.53 8.03
CA ASP A 653 11.20 -24.70 9.17
C ASP A 653 10.21 -25.84 8.95
N THR A 654 10.16 -26.76 9.91
CA THR A 654 9.24 -27.91 9.90
C THR A 654 8.02 -27.69 10.78
N LYS A 655 7.89 -26.53 11.43
CA LYS A 655 6.89 -26.22 12.45
C LYS A 655 5.71 -25.40 11.90
N PHE A 656 5.87 -24.67 10.80
CA PHE A 656 4.74 -23.96 10.18
C PHE A 656 3.61 -24.94 9.80
N SER A 657 2.36 -24.48 9.97
CA SER A 657 1.14 -25.25 9.74
C SER A 657 0.25 -24.67 8.65
N LEU A 658 0.53 -23.48 8.14
CA LEU A 658 -0.30 -22.79 7.14
C LEU A 658 0.53 -22.36 5.93
N VAL A 659 -0.06 -22.50 4.74
CA VAL A 659 0.49 -22.03 3.47
C VAL A 659 -0.63 -21.34 2.70
N GLU A 660 -0.34 -20.17 2.14
CA GLU A 660 -1.24 -19.50 1.22
C GLU A 660 -1.18 -20.17 -0.15
N VAL A 661 -2.03 -21.17 -0.32
CA VAL A 661 -2.09 -21.96 -1.56
C VAL A 661 -2.79 -21.17 -2.67
N PHE A 662 -3.71 -20.28 -2.30
CA PHE A 662 -4.49 -19.47 -3.25
C PHE A 662 -4.37 -17.98 -2.91
N ASN A 663 -3.43 -17.31 -3.56
CA ASN A 663 -3.26 -15.86 -3.53
C ASN A 663 -3.82 -15.30 -4.84
N ASP A 664 -4.96 -14.59 -4.78
CA ASP A 664 -5.69 -14.05 -5.95
C ASP A 664 -5.83 -15.05 -7.14
N ALA A 665 -5.92 -16.33 -6.80
CA ALA A 665 -5.80 -17.44 -7.74
C ALA A 665 -6.89 -18.49 -7.51
N HIS A 666 -7.15 -19.29 -8.53
CA HIS A 666 -8.15 -20.37 -8.47
C HIS A 666 -7.56 -21.77 -8.54
N TRP A 667 -8.39 -22.76 -8.21
CA TRP A 667 -8.02 -24.19 -8.15
C TRP A 667 -7.17 -24.68 -9.34
N LYS A 668 -7.64 -24.43 -10.57
CA LYS A 668 -6.96 -24.91 -11.79
C LYS A 668 -5.67 -24.15 -12.09
N GLN A 669 -5.61 -22.86 -11.79
CA GLN A 669 -4.40 -22.04 -12.00
C GLN A 669 -3.25 -22.53 -11.13
N ASN A 670 -3.51 -22.88 -9.86
CA ASN A 670 -2.47 -23.29 -8.91
C ASN A 670 -2.27 -24.81 -8.81
N ARG A 671 -2.97 -25.63 -9.60
CA ARG A 671 -3.00 -27.09 -9.47
C ARG A 671 -1.61 -27.74 -9.54
N ASP A 672 -0.78 -27.23 -10.44
CA ASP A 672 0.58 -27.74 -10.72
C ASP A 672 1.68 -26.91 -10.07
N SER A 673 1.33 -25.91 -9.24
CA SER A 673 2.27 -25.06 -8.50
C SER A 673 2.02 -25.18 -6.99
N HIS A 674 1.34 -24.22 -6.35
CA HIS A 674 1.16 -24.16 -4.90
C HIS A 674 0.35 -25.34 -4.36
N VAL A 675 -0.62 -25.87 -5.13
CA VAL A 675 -1.36 -27.07 -4.72
C VAL A 675 -0.44 -28.30 -4.75
N ALA A 676 0.46 -28.40 -5.73
CA ALA A 676 1.45 -29.48 -5.79
C ALA A 676 2.42 -29.40 -4.60
N ASP A 677 2.82 -28.19 -4.19
CA ASP A 677 3.63 -27.97 -2.99
C ASP A 677 2.91 -28.41 -1.72
N TRP A 678 1.69 -27.95 -1.54
CA TRP A 678 0.87 -28.32 -0.41
C TRP A 678 0.70 -29.83 -0.31
N PHE A 679 0.37 -30.51 -1.42
CA PHE A 679 0.24 -31.96 -1.45
C PHE A 679 1.57 -32.68 -1.23
N GLY A 680 2.69 -32.11 -1.66
CA GLY A 680 4.03 -32.61 -1.34
C GLY A 680 4.28 -32.65 0.18
N LEU A 681 3.90 -31.59 0.89
CA LEU A 681 4.00 -31.50 2.35
C LEU A 681 3.12 -32.55 3.04
N LEU A 682 1.87 -32.68 2.59
CA LEU A 682 0.93 -33.68 3.12
C LEU A 682 1.43 -35.11 2.90
N LYS A 683 1.93 -35.43 1.69
CA LYS A 683 2.51 -36.75 1.37
C LYS A 683 3.74 -37.08 2.19
N ALA A 684 4.51 -36.07 2.60
CA ALA A 684 5.63 -36.22 3.53
C ALA A 684 5.20 -36.37 5.01
N GLY A 685 3.89 -36.45 5.27
CA GLY A 685 3.33 -36.65 6.60
C GLY A 685 3.19 -35.37 7.43
N ARG A 686 3.40 -34.19 6.84
CA ARG A 686 3.19 -32.92 7.55
C ARG A 686 1.73 -32.52 7.47
N LYS A 687 1.13 -32.18 8.61
CA LYS A 687 -0.21 -31.58 8.67
C LYS A 687 -0.10 -30.06 8.44
N VAL A 688 -0.08 -29.68 7.17
CA VAL A 688 -0.06 -28.29 6.71
C VAL A 688 -1.36 -27.99 5.98
N PHE A 689 -1.97 -26.86 6.24
CA PHE A 689 -3.29 -26.49 5.74
C PHE A 689 -3.21 -25.31 4.78
N ALA A 690 -4.08 -25.34 3.79
CA ALA A 690 -4.23 -24.27 2.82
C ALA A 690 -5.05 -23.13 3.42
N VAL A 691 -4.59 -21.91 3.20
CA VAL A 691 -5.40 -20.69 3.24
C VAL A 691 -5.47 -20.09 1.83
N GLY A 692 -6.48 -19.27 1.61
CA GLY A 692 -6.56 -18.40 0.45
C GLY A 692 -7.00 -16.99 0.84
N SER A 693 -6.38 -16.03 0.17
CA SER A 693 -6.47 -14.60 0.46
C SER A 693 -6.35 -13.80 -0.84
N SER A 694 -6.77 -12.53 -0.79
CA SER A 694 -6.74 -11.67 -1.98
C SER A 694 -5.39 -11.04 -2.26
N ASP A 695 -4.56 -10.83 -1.24
CA ASP A 695 -3.35 -10.03 -1.36
C ASP A 695 -3.65 -8.65 -1.98
N SER A 696 -4.72 -8.05 -1.44
CA SER A 696 -5.34 -6.89 -2.07
C SER A 696 -4.44 -5.67 -1.92
N HIS A 697 -3.88 -5.22 -3.04
CA HIS A 697 -3.12 -3.97 -3.18
C HIS A 697 -3.95 -2.86 -3.84
N ALA A 698 -4.89 -3.24 -4.72
CA ALA A 698 -5.84 -2.31 -5.30
C ALA A 698 -7.24 -2.94 -5.37
N MET A 699 -8.25 -2.26 -4.82
CA MET A 699 -9.67 -2.65 -4.83
C MET A 699 -10.17 -2.97 -6.24
N SER A 700 -9.52 -2.37 -7.23
CA SER A 700 -9.89 -2.37 -8.64
C SER A 700 -9.44 -3.61 -9.42
N ASN A 701 -8.42 -4.36 -8.96
CA ASN A 701 -7.88 -5.52 -9.67
C ASN A 701 -7.73 -6.78 -8.78
N SER A 702 -7.35 -6.65 -7.50
CA SER A 702 -7.32 -7.73 -6.50
C SER A 702 -8.33 -7.40 -5.40
N PRO A 703 -9.64 -7.64 -5.61
CA PRO A 703 -10.65 -7.28 -4.64
C PRO A 703 -10.53 -8.12 -3.36
N VAL A 704 -10.70 -7.48 -2.21
CA VAL A 704 -10.73 -8.15 -0.91
C VAL A 704 -11.73 -9.32 -0.92
N GLY A 705 -11.32 -10.47 -0.42
CA GLY A 705 -12.13 -11.68 -0.26
C GLY A 705 -12.20 -12.60 -1.48
N TYR A 706 -11.38 -12.39 -2.52
CA TYR A 706 -11.16 -13.38 -3.58
C TYR A 706 -9.72 -13.92 -3.58
N PRO A 707 -9.53 -15.22 -3.28
CA PRO A 707 -10.42 -16.07 -2.50
C PRO A 707 -10.45 -15.66 -1.01
N ARG A 708 -11.33 -16.30 -0.25
CA ARG A 708 -11.43 -16.16 1.21
C ARG A 708 -11.35 -17.52 1.90
N THR A 709 -10.84 -17.53 3.12
CA THR A 709 -10.76 -18.73 3.97
C THR A 709 -11.95 -18.76 4.91
N CYS A 710 -12.82 -19.75 4.75
CA CYS A 710 -14.04 -19.93 5.53
C CYS A 710 -13.86 -20.98 6.63
N ILE A 711 -14.05 -20.58 7.89
CA ILE A 711 -13.63 -21.31 9.09
C ILE A 711 -14.85 -21.71 9.92
N GLN A 712 -14.88 -22.94 10.41
CA GLN A 712 -15.92 -23.41 11.33
C GLN A 712 -15.66 -22.86 12.74
N LEU A 713 -16.38 -21.81 13.15
CA LEU A 713 -16.16 -21.10 14.43
C LEU A 713 -17.29 -21.26 15.45
N GLY A 714 -18.40 -21.91 15.06
CA GLY A 714 -19.50 -22.19 15.99
C GLY A 714 -20.45 -21.00 16.23
N THR A 715 -20.28 -19.91 15.48
CA THR A 715 -21.10 -18.69 15.60
C THR A 715 -21.22 -17.97 14.26
N ASP A 716 -22.36 -17.32 14.03
CA ASP A 716 -22.64 -16.45 12.88
C ASP A 716 -22.47 -14.95 13.23
N ASP A 717 -22.07 -14.62 14.45
CA ASP A 717 -21.88 -13.25 14.92
C ASP A 717 -20.38 -12.89 15.00
N PRO A 718 -19.87 -12.00 14.11
CA PRO A 718 -18.46 -11.59 14.12
C PRO A 718 -17.99 -11.03 15.47
N ARG A 719 -18.90 -10.44 16.26
CA ARG A 719 -18.58 -9.86 17.58
C ARG A 719 -18.22 -10.91 18.64
N GLN A 720 -18.48 -12.19 18.37
CA GLN A 720 -18.15 -13.29 19.26
C GLN A 720 -16.79 -13.93 18.93
N LEU A 721 -16.14 -13.49 17.86
CA LEU A 721 -14.87 -14.06 17.43
C LEU A 721 -13.72 -13.61 18.33
N THR A 722 -12.72 -14.48 18.48
CA THR A 722 -11.51 -14.18 19.25
C THR A 722 -10.28 -14.56 18.43
N GLN A 723 -9.21 -13.80 18.60
CA GLN A 723 -7.90 -14.04 17.96
C GLN A 723 -7.45 -15.50 18.12
N ASN A 724 -7.46 -16.02 19.35
CA ASN A 724 -7.07 -17.40 19.63
C ASN A 724 -8.01 -18.43 19.00
N GLY A 725 -9.33 -18.21 19.03
CA GLY A 725 -10.30 -19.13 18.43
C GLY A 725 -10.12 -19.27 16.92
N VAL A 726 -9.90 -18.14 16.23
CA VAL A 726 -9.62 -18.13 14.78
C VAL A 726 -8.28 -18.80 14.48
N ARG A 727 -7.23 -18.44 15.23
CA ARG A 727 -5.89 -19.04 15.11
C ARG A 727 -5.93 -20.56 15.26
N ASP A 728 -6.56 -21.05 16.32
CA ASP A 728 -6.56 -22.47 16.67
C ASP A 728 -7.35 -23.29 15.65
N ALA A 729 -8.47 -22.76 15.16
CA ALA A 729 -9.25 -23.40 14.10
C ALA A 729 -8.49 -23.46 12.76
N LEU A 730 -7.77 -22.39 12.39
CA LEU A 730 -6.89 -22.40 11.22
C LEU A 730 -5.77 -23.43 11.39
N ALA A 731 -5.06 -23.39 12.52
CA ALA A 731 -3.96 -24.31 12.82
C ALA A 731 -4.40 -25.78 12.87
N ALA A 732 -5.67 -26.05 13.18
CA ALA A 732 -6.26 -27.38 13.16
C ALA A 732 -6.77 -27.80 11.77
N GLY A 733 -6.81 -26.90 10.78
CA GLY A 733 -7.29 -27.17 9.43
C GLY A 733 -8.81 -27.20 9.29
N HIS A 734 -9.55 -26.64 10.25
CA HIS A 734 -11.03 -26.60 10.29
C HIS A 734 -11.59 -25.51 9.37
N SER A 735 -11.11 -25.49 8.12
CA SER A 735 -11.44 -24.45 7.14
C SER A 735 -11.54 -24.97 5.70
N THR A 736 -12.14 -24.15 4.85
CA THR A 736 -12.21 -24.34 3.39
C THR A 736 -11.83 -23.03 2.72
N VAL A 737 -11.33 -23.07 1.48
CA VAL A 737 -11.05 -21.87 0.69
C VAL A 737 -12.15 -21.70 -0.35
N SER A 738 -12.77 -20.53 -0.40
CA SER A 738 -13.87 -20.20 -1.32
C SER A 738 -13.48 -19.01 -2.20
N GLY A 739 -13.54 -19.20 -3.50
CA GLY A 739 -13.58 -18.14 -4.50
C GLY A 739 -14.98 -17.99 -5.10
N GLY A 740 -16.04 -18.25 -4.33
CA GLY A 740 -17.44 -18.18 -4.80
C GLY A 740 -18.23 -19.48 -4.68
N ILE A 741 -17.56 -20.62 -4.49
CA ILE A 741 -18.20 -21.92 -4.29
C ILE A 741 -17.87 -22.42 -2.89
N TYR A 742 -18.90 -22.84 -2.16
CA TYR A 742 -18.77 -23.44 -0.83
C TYR A 742 -18.83 -24.96 -0.95
N VAL A 743 -17.79 -25.63 -0.45
CA VAL A 743 -17.69 -27.10 -0.48
C VAL A 743 -17.67 -27.62 0.94
N THR A 744 -18.67 -28.42 1.30
CA THR A 744 -18.66 -29.21 2.54
C THR A 744 -18.31 -30.65 2.18
N ALA A 745 -17.30 -31.21 2.87
CA ALA A 745 -16.97 -32.63 2.80
C ALA A 745 -16.90 -33.21 4.21
N ARG A 746 -17.50 -34.39 4.42
CA ARG A 746 -17.43 -35.11 5.69
C ARG A 746 -17.24 -36.60 5.49
N LEU A 747 -16.52 -37.22 6.41
CA LEU A 747 -16.40 -38.68 6.53
C LEU A 747 -16.98 -39.09 7.88
N GLY A 748 -18.24 -39.54 7.87
CA GLY A 748 -19.03 -39.63 9.10
C GLY A 748 -19.22 -38.26 9.74
N THR A 749 -18.72 -38.06 10.95
CA THR A 749 -18.75 -36.75 11.63
C THR A 749 -17.48 -35.91 11.43
N ALA A 750 -16.42 -36.50 10.87
CA ALA A 750 -15.14 -35.83 10.69
C ALA A 750 -15.16 -34.89 9.48
N GLY A 751 -14.63 -33.68 9.65
CA GLY A 751 -14.50 -32.67 8.61
C GLY A 751 -13.04 -32.40 8.22
N PRO A 752 -12.79 -31.32 7.46
CA PRO A 752 -11.44 -30.83 7.17
C PRO A 752 -10.61 -30.72 8.45
N GLY A 753 -9.34 -31.14 8.41
CA GLY A 753 -8.40 -31.12 9.54
C GLY A 753 -8.45 -32.36 10.44
N ASP A 754 -9.60 -33.03 10.52
CA ASP A 754 -9.79 -34.18 11.40
C ASP A 754 -9.10 -35.45 10.89
N THR A 755 -8.93 -36.43 11.78
CA THR A 755 -8.41 -37.77 11.43
C THR A 755 -9.44 -38.84 11.77
N VAL A 756 -9.80 -39.66 10.78
CA VAL A 756 -10.65 -40.84 10.98
C VAL A 756 -9.81 -42.10 11.12
N THR A 757 -10.15 -42.95 12.08
CA THR A 757 -9.53 -44.27 12.31
C THR A 757 -10.52 -45.40 12.00
N GLY A 758 -10.04 -46.56 11.52
CA GLY A 758 -10.90 -47.75 11.35
C GLY A 758 -12.00 -47.61 10.28
N ALA A 759 -11.83 -46.70 9.31
CA ALA A 759 -12.84 -46.45 8.29
C ALA A 759 -12.97 -47.64 7.32
N GLY A 760 -14.21 -47.97 6.92
CA GLY A 760 -14.47 -49.05 5.96
C GLY A 760 -13.89 -48.74 4.57
N SER A 761 -13.60 -49.76 3.75
CA SER A 761 -13.06 -49.58 2.39
C SER A 761 -14.04 -50.13 1.34
N PRO A 762 -14.57 -49.31 0.41
CA PRO A 762 -14.34 -47.86 0.27
C PRO A 762 -15.01 -47.02 1.36
N MET A 763 -14.46 -45.84 1.62
CA MET A 763 -15.07 -44.84 2.49
C MET A 763 -16.01 -43.96 1.68
N MET A 764 -17.14 -43.58 2.25
CA MET A 764 -18.08 -42.67 1.60
C MET A 764 -17.89 -41.26 2.18
N VAL A 765 -17.52 -40.31 1.33
CA VAL A 765 -17.41 -38.90 1.69
C VAL A 765 -18.72 -38.21 1.31
N ASP A 766 -19.41 -37.67 2.30
CA ASP A 766 -20.59 -36.84 2.10
C ASP A 766 -20.14 -35.48 1.60
N VAL A 767 -20.52 -35.13 0.36
CA VAL A 767 -20.14 -33.87 -0.27
C VAL A 767 -21.39 -33.05 -0.60
N THR A 768 -21.35 -31.76 -0.28
CA THR A 768 -22.35 -30.76 -0.69
C THR A 768 -21.61 -29.57 -1.28
N VAL A 769 -22.02 -29.15 -2.49
CA VAL A 769 -21.48 -28.00 -3.19
C VAL A 769 -22.58 -26.95 -3.32
N GLN A 770 -22.31 -25.75 -2.81
CA GLN A 770 -23.23 -24.63 -2.84
C GLN A 770 -22.62 -23.40 -3.53
N ALA A 771 -23.44 -22.68 -4.28
CA ALA A 771 -23.09 -21.40 -4.91
C ALA A 771 -24.38 -20.64 -5.24
N ALA A 772 -24.36 -19.31 -5.14
CA ALA A 772 -25.46 -18.48 -5.60
C ALA A 772 -25.72 -18.70 -7.10
N THR A 773 -26.95 -18.51 -7.58
CA THR A 773 -27.35 -18.96 -8.93
C THR A 773 -26.69 -18.19 -10.07
N TRP A 774 -26.10 -17.03 -9.78
CA TRP A 774 -25.27 -16.27 -10.73
C TRP A 774 -23.83 -16.80 -10.85
N ILE A 775 -23.40 -17.71 -9.97
CA ILE A 775 -22.09 -18.34 -9.96
C ILE A 775 -22.21 -19.76 -10.57
N ASP A 776 -21.42 -20.04 -11.59
CA ASP A 776 -21.40 -21.36 -12.23
C ASP A 776 -20.57 -22.38 -11.41
N VAL A 777 -20.92 -23.66 -11.58
CA VAL A 777 -20.17 -24.81 -11.08
C VAL A 777 -20.17 -25.85 -12.20
N ASP A 778 -18.98 -26.18 -12.73
CA ASP A 778 -18.85 -27.09 -13.88
C ASP A 778 -18.41 -28.50 -13.46
N ALA A 779 -17.58 -28.62 -12.41
CA ALA A 779 -17.02 -29.91 -12.01
C ALA A 779 -16.56 -29.95 -10.55
N ILE A 780 -16.46 -31.18 -10.03
CA ILE A 780 -15.90 -31.52 -8.72
C ILE A 780 -14.74 -32.49 -8.93
N ASP A 781 -13.53 -32.09 -8.54
CA ASP A 781 -12.36 -32.97 -8.46
C ASP A 781 -12.33 -33.66 -7.08
N VAL A 782 -12.20 -34.98 -7.10
CA VAL A 782 -12.02 -35.83 -5.91
C VAL A 782 -10.54 -36.18 -5.83
N VAL A 783 -9.87 -35.72 -4.77
CA VAL A 783 -8.43 -35.90 -4.62
C VAL A 783 -8.15 -36.86 -3.46
N VAL A 784 -7.33 -37.87 -3.72
CA VAL A 784 -6.82 -38.80 -2.71
C VAL A 784 -5.30 -38.83 -2.79
N ASP A 785 -4.64 -38.57 -1.66
CA ASP A 785 -3.17 -38.55 -1.56
C ASP A 785 -2.48 -37.65 -2.61
N GLY A 786 -3.15 -36.56 -2.99
CA GLY A 786 -2.67 -35.55 -3.93
C GLY A 786 -2.97 -35.83 -5.40
N GLU A 787 -3.49 -37.01 -5.72
CA GLU A 787 -3.91 -37.41 -7.06
C GLU A 787 -5.41 -37.18 -7.25
N THR A 788 -5.81 -36.61 -8.38
CA THR A 788 -7.23 -36.51 -8.75
C THR A 788 -7.70 -37.89 -9.24
N VAL A 789 -8.48 -38.59 -8.41
CA VAL A 789 -8.93 -39.96 -8.68
C VAL A 789 -10.27 -40.01 -9.43
N ASP A 790 -11.05 -38.93 -9.36
CA ASP A 790 -12.29 -38.75 -10.10
C ASP A 790 -12.56 -37.27 -10.37
N THR A 791 -13.27 -36.98 -11.45
CA THR A 791 -13.80 -35.65 -11.78
C THR A 791 -15.28 -35.81 -12.16
N ILE A 792 -16.15 -35.33 -11.28
CA ILE A 792 -17.60 -35.41 -11.44
C ILE A 792 -18.06 -34.14 -12.18
N PRO A 793 -18.64 -34.24 -13.40
CA PRO A 793 -19.26 -33.09 -14.05
C PRO A 793 -20.52 -32.67 -13.29
N VAL A 794 -20.69 -31.36 -13.10
CA VAL A 794 -21.89 -30.78 -12.49
C VAL A 794 -22.75 -30.20 -13.60
N MET A 795 -23.92 -30.79 -13.80
CA MET A 795 -24.87 -30.40 -14.83
C MET A 795 -25.97 -29.52 -14.22
N PRO A 796 -26.63 -28.62 -14.98
CA PRO A 796 -27.71 -27.80 -14.46
C PRO A 796 -28.86 -28.57 -13.81
N GLY A 797 -29.10 -29.83 -14.21
CA GLY A 797 -30.12 -30.70 -13.62
C GLY A 797 -29.75 -31.34 -12.29
N ASP A 798 -28.49 -31.21 -11.84
CA ASP A 798 -28.01 -31.77 -10.57
C ASP A 798 -28.33 -30.85 -9.38
N ALA A 799 -28.70 -29.60 -9.65
CA ALA A 799 -29.10 -28.65 -8.62
C ALA A 799 -30.36 -29.14 -7.88
N ASP A 800 -30.41 -28.93 -6.57
CA ASP A 800 -31.55 -29.33 -5.75
C ASP A 800 -32.81 -28.55 -6.20
N PRO A 801 -33.91 -29.23 -6.59
CA PRO A 801 -35.10 -28.56 -7.09
C PRO A 801 -35.79 -27.63 -6.07
N ALA A 802 -35.60 -27.85 -4.78
CA ALA A 802 -36.14 -27.04 -3.70
C ALA A 802 -35.18 -25.93 -3.25
N ASN A 803 -33.88 -26.10 -3.49
CA ASN A 803 -32.87 -25.07 -3.24
C ASN A 803 -31.78 -25.09 -4.34
N PRO A 804 -31.98 -24.34 -5.45
CA PRO A 804 -31.05 -24.32 -6.57
C PRO A 804 -29.63 -23.79 -6.28
N ALA A 805 -29.40 -23.23 -5.09
CA ALA A 805 -28.06 -22.87 -4.63
C ALA A 805 -27.25 -24.10 -4.19
N ILE A 806 -27.89 -25.22 -3.86
CA ILE A 806 -27.22 -26.51 -3.74
C ILE A 806 -27.03 -27.04 -5.16
N ARG A 807 -25.82 -26.87 -5.68
CA ARG A 807 -25.46 -27.21 -7.06
C ARG A 807 -25.24 -28.70 -7.24
N TRP A 808 -24.81 -29.37 -6.18
CA TRP A 808 -24.59 -30.81 -6.17
C TRP A 808 -24.59 -31.32 -4.71
N ARG A 809 -25.16 -32.51 -4.49
CA ARG A 809 -25.10 -33.23 -3.20
C ARG A 809 -25.07 -34.73 -3.44
N GLY A 810 -24.15 -35.43 -2.79
CA GLY A 810 -24.01 -36.87 -2.93
C GLY A 810 -22.91 -37.45 -2.07
N GLN A 811 -22.75 -38.78 -2.18
CA GLN A 811 -21.66 -39.50 -1.53
C GLN A 811 -20.64 -39.96 -2.57
N VAL A 812 -19.37 -39.70 -2.31
CA VAL A 812 -18.27 -40.08 -3.19
C VAL A 812 -17.46 -41.21 -2.56
N PRO A 813 -17.26 -42.35 -3.24
CA PRO A 813 -16.41 -43.42 -2.74
C PRO A 813 -14.93 -43.05 -2.89
N VAL A 814 -14.16 -43.15 -1.80
CA VAL A 814 -12.71 -42.91 -1.79
C VAL A 814 -11.96 -44.10 -1.18
N GLN A 815 -10.76 -44.36 -1.69
CA GLN A 815 -9.87 -45.42 -1.21
C GLN A 815 -8.49 -44.83 -0.92
N VAL A 816 -8.12 -44.80 0.36
CA VAL A 816 -6.76 -44.39 0.78
C VAL A 816 -5.85 -45.61 0.90
N ARG A 817 -4.54 -45.38 0.91
CA ARG A 817 -3.54 -46.44 1.12
C ARG A 817 -3.67 -47.07 2.52
N ALA A 818 -3.24 -48.33 2.63
CA ALA A 818 -3.20 -49.05 3.91
C ALA A 818 -2.25 -48.45 4.96
N ALA A 819 -1.40 -47.49 4.58
CA ALA A 819 -0.56 -46.73 5.51
C ALA A 819 -1.25 -45.46 6.04
N GLY A 820 -2.51 -45.22 5.65
CA GLY A 820 -3.21 -43.95 5.81
C GLY A 820 -3.03 -43.02 4.61
N GLY A 821 -3.78 -41.92 4.63
CA GLY A 821 -3.80 -40.94 3.55
C GLY A 821 -4.67 -39.73 3.87
N PHE A 822 -4.95 -38.92 2.85
CA PHE A 822 -5.84 -37.77 2.98
C PHE A 822 -6.76 -37.62 1.77
N VAL A 823 -7.89 -36.95 2.00
CA VAL A 823 -8.91 -36.65 0.98
C VAL A 823 -9.16 -35.15 0.92
N VAL A 824 -9.21 -34.60 -0.30
CA VAL A 824 -9.54 -33.19 -0.59
C VAL A 824 -10.62 -33.17 -1.67
N ILE A 825 -11.61 -32.29 -1.53
CA ILE A 825 -12.66 -32.08 -2.53
C ILE A 825 -12.56 -30.63 -3.04
N ALA A 826 -12.53 -30.46 -4.36
CA ALA A 826 -12.49 -29.15 -5.00
C ALA A 826 -13.60 -29.03 -6.06
N ALA A 827 -14.39 -27.96 -6.01
CA ALA A 827 -15.37 -27.61 -7.04
C ALA A 827 -14.93 -26.34 -7.77
N TYR A 828 -15.20 -26.23 -9.07
CA TYR A 828 -14.79 -25.08 -9.89
C TYR A 828 -15.67 -24.91 -11.13
N ALA A 829 -15.58 -23.74 -11.75
CA ALA A 829 -16.11 -23.50 -13.10
C ALA A 829 -15.11 -22.74 -13.98
N GLN A 830 -15.47 -22.51 -15.24
CA GLN A 830 -14.69 -21.71 -16.20
C GLN A 830 -15.25 -20.29 -16.36
N ARG A 831 -16.57 -20.10 -16.18
CA ARG A 831 -17.17 -18.76 -16.29
C ARG A 831 -16.77 -17.93 -15.07
N THR A 832 -16.33 -16.71 -15.31
CA THR A 832 -15.86 -15.79 -14.28
C THR A 832 -17.00 -15.19 -13.45
N LEU A 833 -16.66 -14.65 -12.29
CA LEU A 833 -17.53 -13.98 -11.31
C LEU A 833 -18.03 -12.60 -11.77
N GLU A 834 -18.19 -12.39 -13.07
CA GLU A 834 -18.72 -11.14 -13.61
C GLU A 834 -20.20 -10.97 -13.24
N PRO A 835 -20.66 -9.75 -12.93
CA PRO A 835 -19.91 -8.49 -12.89
C PRO A 835 -19.33 -8.15 -11.50
N VAL A 836 -19.38 -9.07 -10.52
CA VAL A 836 -18.98 -8.78 -9.14
C VAL A 836 -17.46 -8.68 -9.03
N HIS A 837 -16.73 -9.72 -9.44
CA HIS A 837 -15.26 -9.77 -9.49
C HIS A 837 -14.77 -10.12 -10.90
N PRO A 838 -14.56 -9.09 -11.75
CA PRO A 838 -14.14 -9.27 -13.14
C PRO A 838 -12.89 -10.12 -13.32
N GLY A 839 -12.93 -11.03 -14.29
CA GLY A 839 -11.80 -11.91 -14.63
C GLY A 839 -11.48 -13.02 -13.61
N ARG A 840 -12.16 -13.09 -12.46
CA ARG A 840 -11.93 -14.11 -11.42
C ARG A 840 -12.80 -15.33 -11.60
N THR A 841 -12.26 -16.51 -11.38
CA THR A 841 -12.91 -17.79 -11.70
C THR A 841 -13.40 -18.48 -10.42
N PRO A 842 -14.67 -18.90 -10.34
CA PRO A 842 -15.20 -19.47 -9.12
C PRO A 842 -14.60 -20.84 -8.81
N PHE A 843 -14.28 -21.05 -7.54
CA PHE A 843 -13.86 -22.33 -7.00
C PHE A 843 -14.17 -22.44 -5.51
N GLY A 844 -14.09 -23.66 -5.00
CA GLY A 844 -14.14 -23.97 -3.58
C GLY A 844 -13.34 -25.24 -3.30
N VAL A 845 -12.57 -25.28 -2.22
CA VAL A 845 -11.75 -26.45 -1.88
C VAL A 845 -11.66 -26.66 -0.37
N THR A 846 -11.75 -27.91 0.05
CA THR A 846 -11.61 -28.28 1.46
C THR A 846 -10.15 -28.43 1.87
N ASN A 847 -9.82 -28.13 3.13
CA ASN A 847 -8.62 -28.71 3.74
C ASN A 847 -8.76 -30.25 3.86
N PRO A 848 -7.65 -31.01 4.01
CA PRO A 848 -7.66 -32.46 3.98
C PRO A 848 -8.43 -33.06 5.16
N ILE A 849 -9.21 -34.10 4.88
CA ILE A 849 -9.66 -35.06 5.90
C ILE A 849 -8.63 -36.19 5.92
N PHE A 850 -7.99 -36.42 7.07
CA PHE A 850 -7.00 -37.47 7.22
C PHE A 850 -7.66 -38.81 7.55
N VAL A 851 -7.08 -39.88 7.03
CA VAL A 851 -7.52 -41.24 7.31
C VAL A 851 -6.34 -42.06 7.77
N THR A 852 -6.50 -42.71 8.92
CA THR A 852 -5.61 -43.76 9.42
C THR A 852 -6.42 -45.07 9.44
N PRO A 853 -5.83 -46.20 9.03
CA PRO A 853 -6.50 -47.50 9.09
C PRO A 853 -6.96 -47.89 10.49
#